data_AF-A0A2E3J263-F1
#
_entry.id   AF-A0A2E3J263-F1
#
_cell.length_a   1.000
_cell.length_b   1.000
_cell.length_c   1.000
_cell.angle_alpha   90.00
_cell.angle_beta   90.00
_cell.angle_gamma   90.00
#
_symmetry.space_group_name_H-M   'P 1'
#
loop_
_entity.id
_entity.type
_entity.pdbx_description
1 polymer ?
#
loop_
_entity_poly.entity_id
_entity_poly.type
_entity_poly.pdbx_seq_one_letter_code
_entity_poly.pdbx_strand_id
1 'polypeptide(L)'
;MRSWKTYWLLLVAIAFGCGEQKVVTVSGAVNSPGEYPHRLNWDVAKYLEAAGGYTQDAVIEEARLNRSEPDSANPKLSRQLRWPIEKAPQVMPGDLIWVPKRTYSIRIDTVKAVEDLSVSWKGNVYRVPKGYLSPGWTSVGVMTAVVIGDGTVAKEGGDETLGRFQYLHVSMHPDEYATTFVNTGEVAKHREMLEDAKALHKVVMEKSAYKVEDKIERPLGGYVRVLAGVWPKPRNRTLPGSGMRKKKFGDGREWTTYSDGRQRMIHPDGRVVIDFPAGAKETRYPEGRVESVDASGNRSTIYPDGKRVVAYVDGNHETRYPDGRLVQKFATGTERTISSDGNERTRFSDGTIHLKRPEGKVEIQVPRGVRETKHADGRVVAITAEGHEVTVFPDGRRFTRTKQGDTIEEYADGRKVQKGADGSTVQIFMDGSKRTLFKDGSVSFERADGSRRDTHADGTTVELMVNGTKVQTNSDGTVLEAFPDGREIQTDPNGSRLERFPDGRTLQADAAGNSIETMPDGMVIKTFVNAYRYWGRVQDSLIELEEVADKLSSGDSIVVEGTMSDSVESLMVAAFRVPDGVPVHARILREEDSFVATLVDSLLDVEGYYRLQIQASLPTRAVVVTDMEIKIGDPPDLGEMILDVQPFRSSDDAEVRVYDLVNLARTDLGLYALELDYALTDIAKAQVWEAVATGSFTHGVGRGGAENVARGPSVEEVHTYMMMSVGHRSIILDHRFTKFGVAVADDRGQVWVVEVFDR
;
A
#
# COMPACT_ATOMS: atom_id res chain seq x y z
N MET A 1 -20.00 -85.56 -21.16
CA MET A 1 -21.36 -86.12 -21.36
C MET A 1 -22.29 -85.54 -20.32
N ARG A 2 -23.44 -84.99 -20.78
CA ARG A 2 -24.55 -84.35 -20.04
C ARG A 2 -24.21 -83.06 -19.27
N SER A 3 -25.04 -82.03 -19.16
CA SER A 3 -26.13 -81.44 -19.97
C SER A 3 -26.79 -80.34 -19.10
N TRP A 4 -26.70 -79.06 -19.53
CA TRP A 4 -27.74 -77.99 -19.53
C TRP A 4 -28.29 -77.45 -18.17
N LYS A 5 -28.06 -76.16 -17.85
CA LYS A 5 -28.93 -74.93 -18.05
C LYS A 5 -29.72 -74.56 -16.76
N THR A 6 -29.99 -73.32 -16.29
CA THR A 6 -29.71 -71.90 -16.62
C THR A 6 -30.18 -71.04 -15.43
N TYR A 7 -29.35 -70.07 -15.01
CA TYR A 7 -29.48 -68.80 -14.25
C TYR A 7 -30.80 -68.32 -13.60
N TRP A 8 -30.67 -67.64 -12.45
CA TRP A 8 -30.97 -66.19 -12.33
C TRP A 8 -29.87 -65.44 -11.58
N LEU A 9 -29.37 -64.40 -12.26
CA LEU A 9 -28.41 -63.40 -11.80
C LEU A 9 -29.24 -62.20 -11.32
N LEU A 10 -29.07 -61.74 -10.09
CA LEU A 10 -29.39 -60.36 -9.71
C LEU A 10 -28.09 -59.72 -9.23
N LEU A 11 -27.51 -58.93 -10.12
CA LEU A 11 -26.36 -58.08 -9.87
C LEU A 11 -26.92 -56.71 -9.43
N VAL A 12 -26.75 -56.37 -8.15
CA VAL A 12 -26.75 -54.98 -7.72
C VAL A 12 -25.34 -54.68 -7.24
N ALA A 13 -24.58 -53.97 -8.08
CA ALA A 13 -23.33 -53.35 -7.69
C ALA A 13 -23.64 -52.11 -6.85
N ILE A 14 -23.14 -52.05 -5.61
CA ILE A 14 -22.86 -50.75 -4.97
C ILE A 14 -21.49 -50.83 -4.27
N ALA A 15 -20.54 -50.20 -4.95
CA ALA A 15 -19.32 -49.55 -4.49
C ALA A 15 -18.71 -49.94 -3.13
N PHE A 16 -17.46 -50.41 -3.18
CA PHE A 16 -16.48 -50.19 -2.13
C PHE A 16 -16.33 -48.67 -1.89
N GLY A 17 -16.97 -48.18 -0.84
CA GLY A 17 -16.56 -47.00 -0.12
C GLY A 17 -16.23 -47.42 1.30
N CYS A 18 -14.96 -47.68 1.60
CA CYS A 18 -14.48 -47.74 2.98
C CYS A 18 -14.46 -46.29 3.51
N GLY A 19 -15.64 -45.78 3.86
CA GLY A 19 -15.76 -44.58 4.67
C GLY A 19 -15.77 -45.00 6.13
N GLU A 20 -14.90 -44.42 6.95
CA GLU A 20 -14.97 -44.54 8.41
C GLU A 20 -16.43 -44.34 8.85
N GLN A 21 -17.03 -45.40 9.39
CA GLN A 21 -18.38 -45.32 9.90
C GLN A 21 -18.34 -44.40 11.12
N LYS A 22 -18.99 -43.24 11.01
CA LYS A 22 -19.08 -42.27 12.10
C LYS A 22 -19.83 -42.92 13.27
N VAL A 23 -19.17 -43.07 14.41
CA VAL A 23 -19.70 -43.76 15.60
C VAL A 23 -19.93 -42.81 16.77
N VAL A 24 -20.80 -43.23 17.68
CA VAL A 24 -20.99 -42.68 19.02
C VAL A 24 -20.62 -43.75 20.02
N THR A 25 -19.84 -43.41 21.04
CA THR A 25 -19.47 -44.38 22.08
C THR A 25 -20.47 -44.31 23.23
N VAL A 26 -21.07 -45.45 23.61
CA VAL A 26 -21.85 -45.58 24.85
C VAL A 26 -21.04 -46.40 25.83
N SER A 27 -20.73 -45.83 26.99
CA SER A 27 -19.82 -46.44 27.97
C SER A 27 -20.34 -46.29 29.40
N GLY A 28 -19.90 -47.19 30.27
CA GLY A 28 -20.25 -47.20 31.68
C GLY A 28 -21.36 -48.21 32.02
N ALA A 29 -22.27 -47.85 32.93
CA ALA A 29 -23.24 -48.73 33.56
C ALA A 29 -24.48 -49.03 32.70
N VAL A 30 -24.27 -49.50 31.47
CA VAL A 30 -25.29 -49.94 30.50
C VAL A 30 -25.13 -51.43 30.18
N ASN A 31 -26.19 -52.10 29.73
CA ASN A 31 -26.17 -53.56 29.55
C ASN A 31 -25.25 -54.02 28.41
N SER A 32 -25.09 -53.20 27.37
CA SER A 32 -24.21 -53.44 26.23
C SER A 32 -23.37 -52.18 25.94
N PRO A 33 -22.23 -51.97 26.61
CA PRO A 33 -21.34 -50.84 26.28
C PRO A 33 -20.58 -51.10 24.97
N GLY A 34 -20.35 -50.07 24.17
CA GLY A 34 -19.67 -50.20 22.88
C GLY A 34 -19.81 -48.99 21.97
N GLU A 35 -19.29 -49.12 20.76
CA GLU A 35 -19.48 -48.14 19.68
C GLU A 35 -20.74 -48.45 18.89
N TYR A 36 -21.57 -47.42 18.69
CA TYR A 36 -22.82 -47.49 17.97
C TYR A 36 -22.74 -46.64 16.71
N PRO A 37 -23.17 -47.13 15.54
CA PRO A 37 -23.27 -46.32 14.34
C PRO A 37 -24.07 -45.04 14.58
N HIS A 38 -23.52 -43.89 14.19
CA HIS A 38 -24.26 -42.64 14.27
C HIS A 38 -25.47 -42.68 13.34
N ARG A 39 -26.63 -42.30 13.87
CA ARG A 39 -27.89 -42.17 13.14
C ARG A 39 -28.37 -40.72 13.25
N LEU A 40 -28.80 -40.17 12.12
CA LEU A 40 -29.39 -38.85 12.07
C LEU A 40 -30.64 -38.81 12.99
N ASN A 41 -30.76 -37.77 13.81
CA ASN A 41 -31.86 -37.55 14.76
C ASN A 41 -31.97 -38.57 15.91
N TRP A 42 -30.91 -39.33 16.20
CA TRP A 42 -30.84 -40.06 17.47
C TRP A 42 -30.33 -39.15 18.58
N ASP A 43 -31.10 -39.09 19.67
CA ASP A 43 -30.72 -38.46 20.93
C ASP A 43 -30.04 -39.47 21.85
N VAL A 44 -29.59 -39.01 23.02
CA VAL A 44 -28.91 -39.85 24.00
C VAL A 44 -29.76 -41.06 24.44
N ALA A 45 -31.08 -40.87 24.58
CA ALA A 45 -31.99 -41.91 25.04
C ALA A 45 -32.04 -43.10 24.07
N LYS A 46 -32.13 -42.84 22.75
CA LYS A 46 -32.12 -43.91 21.74
C LYS A 46 -30.82 -44.71 21.72
N TYR A 47 -29.67 -44.05 21.93
CA TYR A 47 -28.40 -44.77 22.03
C TYR A 47 -28.33 -45.61 23.31
N LEU A 48 -28.89 -45.15 24.43
CA LEU A 48 -28.96 -45.92 25.67
C LEU A 48 -29.91 -47.11 25.56
N GLU A 49 -31.03 -46.97 24.86
CA GLU A 49 -31.95 -48.07 24.54
C GLU A 49 -31.27 -49.11 23.64
N ALA A 50 -30.55 -48.68 22.60
CA ALA A 50 -29.75 -49.55 21.75
C ALA A 50 -28.62 -50.27 22.53
N ALA A 51 -28.13 -49.64 23.62
CA ALA A 51 -27.22 -50.24 24.58
C ALA A 51 -27.90 -51.18 25.60
N GLY A 52 -29.17 -51.53 25.39
CA GLY A 52 -29.93 -52.43 26.26
C GLY A 52 -30.41 -51.78 27.56
N GLY A 53 -30.38 -50.44 27.66
CA GLY A 53 -30.75 -49.70 28.86
C GLY A 53 -29.70 -49.74 29.97
N TYR A 54 -30.07 -49.18 31.12
CA TYR A 54 -29.20 -49.08 32.28
C TYR A 54 -29.03 -50.43 33.01
N THR A 55 -27.85 -50.65 33.57
CA THR A 55 -27.63 -51.71 34.57
C THR A 55 -28.23 -51.27 35.93
N GLN A 56 -28.45 -52.22 36.84
CA GLN A 56 -28.98 -51.95 38.20
C GLN A 56 -28.08 -51.02 39.04
N ASP A 57 -26.80 -50.90 38.67
CA ASP A 57 -25.85 -50.03 39.35
C ASP A 57 -25.68 -48.68 38.65
N ALA A 58 -26.53 -48.30 37.68
CA ALA A 58 -26.38 -47.01 37.01
C ALA A 58 -26.75 -45.81 37.91
N VAL A 59 -25.92 -44.76 37.88
CA VAL A 59 -26.26 -43.44 38.46
C VAL A 59 -26.78 -42.57 37.33
N ILE A 60 -28.08 -42.69 37.05
CA ILE A 60 -28.72 -42.02 35.92
C ILE A 60 -28.56 -40.49 36.00
N GLU A 61 -28.66 -39.92 37.21
CA GLU A 61 -28.56 -38.48 37.46
C GLU A 61 -27.20 -37.86 37.09
N GLU A 62 -26.13 -38.66 37.05
CA GLU A 62 -24.77 -38.21 36.72
C GLU A 62 -24.34 -38.61 35.30
N ALA A 63 -25.22 -39.27 34.54
CA ALA A 63 -24.98 -39.60 33.15
C ALA A 63 -24.76 -38.34 32.32
N ARG A 64 -23.80 -38.40 31.39
CA ARG A 64 -23.41 -37.23 30.60
C ARG A 64 -23.00 -37.55 29.17
N LEU A 65 -23.20 -36.58 28.28
CA LEU A 65 -22.62 -36.54 26.95
C LEU A 65 -21.31 -35.75 27.01
N ASN A 66 -20.21 -36.32 26.52
CA ASN A 66 -18.91 -35.68 26.39
C ASN A 66 -18.51 -35.54 24.92
N ARG A 67 -18.10 -34.35 24.51
CA ARG A 67 -17.62 -34.05 23.16
C ARG A 67 -16.21 -33.51 23.19
N SER A 68 -15.36 -33.97 22.27
CA SER A 68 -13.99 -33.49 22.08
C SER A 68 -13.91 -32.72 20.76
N GLU A 69 -13.64 -31.42 20.82
CA GLU A 69 -13.51 -30.56 19.63
C GLU A 69 -12.05 -30.11 19.48
N PRO A 70 -11.49 -30.05 18.25
CA PRO A 70 -10.16 -29.48 18.03
C PRO A 70 -10.12 -28.02 18.49
N ASP A 71 -9.04 -27.65 19.17
CA ASP A 71 -8.80 -26.27 19.55
C ASP A 71 -8.58 -25.42 18.28
N SER A 72 -9.32 -24.32 18.17
CA SER A 72 -9.33 -23.46 16.99
C SER A 72 -7.97 -22.78 16.73
N ALA A 73 -7.11 -22.67 17.74
CA ALA A 73 -5.76 -22.10 17.62
C ALA A 73 -4.68 -23.17 17.43
N ASN A 74 -4.94 -24.43 17.80
CA ASN A 74 -4.03 -25.54 17.55
C ASN A 74 -4.80 -26.84 17.35
N PRO A 75 -4.96 -27.33 16.11
CA PRO A 75 -5.71 -28.55 15.84
C PRO A 75 -5.08 -29.83 16.42
N LYS A 76 -3.89 -29.75 17.05
CA LYS A 76 -3.28 -30.85 17.83
C LYS A 76 -3.75 -30.93 19.28
N LEU A 77 -4.51 -29.94 19.77
CA LEU A 77 -5.10 -29.93 21.12
C LEU A 77 -6.61 -30.06 20.99
N SER A 78 -7.26 -30.71 21.96
CA SER A 78 -8.72 -30.82 21.98
C SER A 78 -9.34 -30.22 23.24
N ARG A 79 -10.44 -29.48 23.05
CA ARG A 79 -11.31 -28.96 24.10
C ARG A 79 -12.39 -29.98 24.41
N GLN A 80 -12.61 -30.28 25.69
CA GLN A 80 -13.68 -31.18 26.12
C GLN A 80 -14.90 -30.42 26.65
N LEU A 81 -16.06 -30.70 26.06
CA LEU A 81 -17.38 -30.20 26.49
C LEU A 81 -18.18 -31.33 27.14
N ARG A 82 -18.97 -31.03 28.18
CA ARG A 82 -19.73 -32.04 28.95
C ARG A 82 -21.11 -31.51 29.33
N TRP A 83 -22.14 -32.33 29.15
CA TRP A 83 -23.54 -31.99 29.50
C TRP A 83 -24.23 -33.14 30.24
N PRO A 84 -25.06 -32.87 31.27
CA PRO A 84 -26.02 -33.85 31.78
C PRO A 84 -26.92 -34.33 30.65
N ILE A 85 -27.28 -35.63 30.60
CA ILE A 85 -28.02 -36.20 29.47
C ILE A 85 -29.37 -35.53 29.21
N GLU A 86 -30.03 -34.99 30.23
CA GLU A 86 -31.31 -34.27 30.11
C GLU A 86 -31.18 -32.92 29.38
N LYS A 87 -29.99 -32.33 29.38
CA LYS A 87 -29.68 -31.03 28.74
C LYS A 87 -28.69 -31.19 27.60
N ALA A 88 -28.44 -32.42 27.17
CA ALA A 88 -27.44 -32.70 26.16
C ALA A 88 -27.89 -32.15 24.79
N PRO A 89 -26.99 -31.49 24.04
CA PRO A 89 -27.27 -31.13 22.66
C PRO A 89 -27.40 -32.38 21.78
N GLN A 90 -27.81 -32.19 20.53
CA GLN A 90 -27.90 -33.28 19.55
C GLN A 90 -26.57 -34.07 19.47
N VAL A 91 -26.67 -35.39 19.53
CA VAL A 91 -25.52 -36.30 19.52
C VAL A 91 -24.83 -36.28 18.15
N MET A 92 -23.51 -36.10 18.17
CA MET A 92 -22.65 -36.03 16.99
C MET A 92 -21.67 -37.21 16.93
N PRO A 93 -21.15 -37.54 15.73
CA PRO A 93 -20.02 -38.46 15.57
C PRO A 93 -18.84 -38.12 16.48
N GLY A 94 -18.30 -39.13 17.16
CA GLY A 94 -17.19 -38.98 18.11
C GLY A 94 -17.62 -38.61 19.54
N ASP A 95 -18.91 -38.38 19.80
CA ASP A 95 -19.41 -38.16 21.14
C ASP A 95 -19.31 -39.43 22.01
N LEU A 96 -19.12 -39.22 23.31
CA LEU A 96 -19.13 -40.24 24.35
C LEU A 96 -20.32 -40.03 25.28
N ILE A 97 -21.29 -40.94 25.25
CA ILE A 97 -22.33 -41.06 26.26
C ILE A 97 -21.76 -41.90 27.41
N TRP A 98 -21.59 -41.29 28.57
CA TRP A 98 -21.00 -41.93 29.73
C TRP A 98 -22.03 -42.03 30.86
N VAL A 99 -22.36 -43.26 31.24
CA VAL A 99 -23.24 -43.55 32.37
C VAL A 99 -22.38 -44.00 33.56
N PRO A 100 -22.21 -43.18 34.61
CA PRO A 100 -21.48 -43.59 35.79
C PRO A 100 -22.10 -44.80 36.46
N LYS A 101 -21.23 -45.67 36.99
CA LYS A 101 -21.62 -46.75 37.88
C LYS A 101 -21.67 -46.24 39.32
N ARG A 102 -22.70 -46.63 40.07
CA ARG A 102 -22.88 -46.34 41.50
C ARG A 102 -21.71 -46.96 42.24
N THR A 103 -20.93 -46.11 42.88
CA THR A 103 -19.79 -46.53 43.69
C THR A 103 -20.17 -46.40 45.16
N TYR A 104 -20.06 -47.50 45.90
CA TYR A 104 -20.24 -47.50 47.34
C TYR A 104 -18.88 -47.20 47.99
N SER A 105 -18.76 -46.09 48.70
CA SER A 105 -17.51 -45.74 49.38
C SER A 105 -17.62 -45.97 50.89
N ILE A 106 -17.18 -47.14 51.36
CA ILE A 106 -16.57 -47.22 52.69
C ILE A 106 -15.12 -47.66 52.47
N ARG A 107 -14.20 -46.80 52.89
CA ARG A 107 -12.80 -47.16 52.97
C ARG A 107 -12.64 -48.19 54.10
N ILE A 108 -11.95 -49.29 53.83
CA ILE A 108 -11.47 -50.24 54.85
C ILE A 108 -10.29 -49.60 55.61
N ASP A 109 -10.41 -48.33 56.00
CA ASP A 109 -9.46 -47.60 56.83
C ASP A 109 -10.03 -47.29 58.23
N THR A 110 -11.30 -47.64 58.46
CA THR A 110 -11.98 -47.46 59.74
C THR A 110 -12.37 -48.81 60.35
N VAL A 111 -12.04 -48.97 61.62
CA VAL A 111 -12.55 -50.03 62.49
C VAL A 111 -13.43 -49.35 63.51
N LYS A 112 -14.59 -49.90 63.83
CA LYS A 112 -15.46 -49.42 64.92
C LYS A 112 -15.41 -50.38 66.09
N ALA A 113 -15.39 -49.87 67.31
CA ALA A 113 -15.62 -50.70 68.47
C ALA A 113 -17.08 -51.18 68.49
N VAL A 114 -17.31 -52.42 68.90
CA VAL A 114 -18.66 -52.95 69.10
C VAL A 114 -18.74 -53.59 70.47
N GLU A 115 -19.80 -53.26 71.20
CA GLU A 115 -20.14 -53.84 72.49
C GLU A 115 -21.51 -54.50 72.38
N ASP A 116 -21.65 -55.69 72.98
CA ASP A 116 -22.88 -56.50 73.03
C ASP A 116 -23.58 -56.68 71.68
N LEU A 117 -22.81 -56.94 70.62
CA LEU A 117 -23.38 -57.22 69.30
C LEU A 117 -24.17 -58.53 69.34
N SER A 118 -25.40 -58.49 68.85
CA SER A 118 -26.23 -59.68 68.67
C SER A 118 -26.82 -59.70 67.26
N VAL A 119 -26.59 -60.79 66.53
CA VAL A 119 -27.13 -61.00 65.18
C VAL A 119 -27.93 -62.28 65.16
N SER A 120 -29.23 -62.20 64.84
CA SER A 120 -30.10 -63.37 64.66
C SER A 120 -30.08 -63.82 63.20
N TRP A 121 -29.84 -65.11 62.95
CA TRP A 121 -29.86 -65.69 61.60
C TRP A 121 -30.20 -67.19 61.63
N LYS A 122 -31.24 -67.59 60.88
CA LYS A 122 -31.74 -68.97 60.74
C LYS A 122 -31.98 -69.68 62.10
N GLY A 123 -32.68 -69.02 63.03
CA GLY A 123 -33.05 -69.59 64.33
C GLY A 123 -31.90 -69.70 65.34
N ASN A 124 -30.76 -69.06 65.07
CA ASN A 124 -29.62 -68.92 65.98
C ASN A 124 -29.30 -67.46 66.25
N VAL A 125 -28.72 -67.19 67.42
CA VAL A 125 -28.30 -65.87 67.87
C VAL A 125 -26.77 -65.87 68.06
N TYR A 126 -26.07 -65.02 67.31
CA TYR A 126 -24.62 -64.83 67.39
C TYR A 126 -24.32 -63.61 68.25
N ARG A 127 -23.63 -63.82 69.37
CA ARG A 127 -23.30 -62.76 70.33
C ARG A 127 -21.80 -62.49 70.34
N VAL A 128 -21.41 -61.22 70.24
CA VAL A 128 -20.04 -60.73 70.42
C VAL A 128 -20.05 -59.65 71.49
N PRO A 129 -19.74 -59.98 72.76
CA PRO A 129 -19.80 -59.04 73.88
C PRO A 129 -18.87 -57.83 73.69
N LYS A 130 -17.67 -58.06 73.15
CA LYS A 130 -16.73 -56.99 72.76
C LYS A 130 -15.96 -57.39 71.51
N GLY A 131 -15.87 -56.48 70.56
CA GLY A 131 -15.14 -56.72 69.33
C GLY A 131 -14.90 -55.48 68.50
N TYR A 132 -14.33 -55.71 67.32
CA TYR A 132 -13.97 -54.69 66.36
C TYR A 132 -14.63 -55.00 65.03
N LEU A 133 -15.50 -54.11 64.58
CA LEU A 133 -16.18 -54.20 63.30
C LEU A 133 -15.38 -53.45 62.24
N SER A 134 -15.07 -54.13 61.14
CA SER A 134 -14.56 -53.52 59.93
C SER A 134 -15.52 -53.78 58.78
N PRO A 135 -16.14 -52.75 58.20
CA PRO A 135 -16.85 -52.90 56.94
C PRO A 135 -15.88 -53.05 55.77
N GLY A 136 -16.33 -53.77 54.74
CA GLY A 136 -15.66 -54.02 53.48
C GLY A 136 -16.66 -54.08 52.33
N TRP A 137 -16.15 -53.98 51.11
CA TRP A 137 -16.95 -54.02 49.89
C TRP A 137 -16.30 -54.94 48.86
N THR A 138 -17.13 -55.61 48.07
CA THR A 138 -16.69 -56.20 46.80
C THR A 138 -16.68 -55.17 45.67
N SER A 139 -15.99 -55.50 44.57
CA SER A 139 -16.04 -54.75 43.31
C SER A 139 -17.45 -54.64 42.69
N VAL A 140 -18.44 -55.38 43.21
CA VAL A 140 -19.84 -55.39 42.76
C VAL A 140 -20.83 -54.98 43.85
N GLY A 141 -20.35 -54.36 44.94
CA GLY A 141 -21.23 -53.71 45.92
C GLY A 141 -21.90 -54.64 46.94
N VAL A 142 -21.36 -55.84 47.23
CA VAL A 142 -21.75 -56.60 48.43
C VAL A 142 -21.07 -55.95 49.63
N MET A 143 -21.85 -55.51 50.60
CA MET A 143 -21.31 -55.02 51.86
C MET A 143 -21.07 -56.19 52.81
N THR A 144 -19.87 -56.19 53.38
CA THR A 144 -19.39 -57.24 54.24
C THR A 144 -18.83 -56.65 55.51
N ALA A 145 -19.20 -57.24 56.63
CA ALA A 145 -18.79 -56.78 57.94
C ALA A 145 -18.02 -57.92 58.61
N VAL A 146 -16.75 -57.66 58.94
CA VAL A 146 -15.96 -58.57 59.78
C VAL A 146 -15.95 -58.00 61.19
N VAL A 147 -16.50 -58.76 62.14
CA VAL A 147 -16.40 -58.49 63.57
C VAL A 147 -15.33 -59.42 64.12
N ILE A 148 -14.24 -58.88 64.63
CA ILE A 148 -13.19 -59.64 65.30
C ILE A 148 -13.41 -59.53 66.81
N GLY A 149 -13.57 -60.66 67.49
CA GLY A 149 -13.84 -60.73 68.92
C GLY A 149 -14.24 -62.15 69.34
N ASP A 150 -14.15 -62.42 70.64
CA ASP A 150 -14.55 -63.72 71.19
C ASP A 150 -16.07 -63.79 71.30
N GLY A 151 -16.69 -64.56 70.41
CA GLY A 151 -18.15 -64.67 70.31
C GLY A 151 -18.69 -66.07 70.56
N THR A 152 -20.00 -66.13 70.81
CA THR A 152 -20.76 -67.36 71.07
C THR A 152 -21.99 -67.43 70.17
N VAL A 153 -22.41 -68.64 69.79
CA VAL A 153 -23.67 -68.88 69.09
C VAL A 153 -24.60 -69.74 69.96
N ALA A 154 -25.89 -69.38 70.04
CA ALA A 154 -26.93 -70.10 70.78
C ALA A 154 -28.21 -70.24 69.93
N LYS A 155 -29.10 -71.17 70.26
CA LYS A 155 -30.42 -71.30 69.59
C LYS A 155 -31.37 -70.19 70.06
N GLU A 156 -32.18 -69.65 69.16
CA GLU A 156 -33.10 -68.56 69.48
C GLU A 156 -34.16 -69.01 70.52
N GLY A 157 -34.30 -68.21 71.59
CA GLY A 157 -35.18 -68.52 72.74
C GLY A 157 -34.62 -69.52 73.77
N GLY A 158 -33.38 -69.99 73.62
CA GLY A 158 -32.70 -70.87 74.59
C GLY A 158 -31.38 -70.28 75.12
N ASP A 159 -30.96 -70.70 76.31
CA ASP A 159 -29.74 -70.22 76.97
C ASP A 159 -28.50 -71.10 76.70
N GLU A 160 -28.64 -72.22 75.99
CA GLU A 160 -27.53 -73.14 75.72
C GLU A 160 -26.62 -72.64 74.58
N THR A 161 -25.31 -72.53 74.86
CA THR A 161 -24.30 -72.15 73.85
C THR A 161 -23.96 -73.34 72.96
N LEU A 162 -24.21 -73.19 71.65
CA LEU A 162 -23.92 -74.18 70.61
C LEU A 162 -22.44 -74.17 70.15
N GLY A 163 -21.71 -73.07 70.35
CA GLY A 163 -20.30 -72.97 69.95
C GLY A 163 -19.66 -71.60 70.18
N ARG A 164 -18.34 -71.51 69.98
CA ARG A 164 -17.53 -70.29 70.09
C ARG A 164 -16.80 -69.98 68.79
N PHE A 165 -16.54 -68.69 68.54
CA PHE A 165 -15.81 -68.20 67.35
C PHE A 165 -14.95 -66.97 67.69
N GLN A 166 -13.97 -66.66 66.83
CA GLN A 166 -13.08 -65.50 66.97
C GLN A 166 -13.38 -64.39 65.96
N TYR A 167 -14.09 -64.72 64.88
CA TYR A 167 -14.62 -63.72 63.97
C TYR A 167 -16.03 -64.08 63.52
N LEU A 168 -16.85 -63.05 63.32
CA LEU A 168 -18.15 -63.10 62.68
C LEU A 168 -18.06 -62.32 61.36
N HIS A 169 -18.28 -62.99 60.25
CA HIS A 169 -18.38 -62.37 58.93
C HIS A 169 -19.85 -62.32 58.52
N VAL A 170 -20.37 -61.13 58.26
CA VAL A 170 -21.73 -60.94 57.76
C VAL A 170 -21.67 -60.37 56.35
N SER A 171 -22.29 -61.05 55.39
CA SER A 171 -22.48 -60.57 54.03
C SER A 171 -23.92 -60.15 53.83
N MET A 172 -24.16 -58.95 53.35
CA MET A 172 -25.53 -58.44 53.18
C MET A 172 -25.66 -57.50 51.98
N HIS A 173 -26.90 -57.28 51.54
CA HIS A 173 -27.21 -56.20 50.62
C HIS A 173 -26.85 -54.83 51.28
N PRO A 174 -26.32 -53.84 50.54
CA PRO A 174 -25.87 -52.57 51.09
C PRO A 174 -26.88 -51.84 51.98
N ASP A 175 -28.16 -51.90 51.62
CA ASP A 175 -29.23 -51.21 52.34
C ASP A 175 -29.50 -51.82 53.74
N GLU A 176 -29.06 -53.06 53.99
CA GLU A 176 -29.26 -53.78 55.26
C GLU A 176 -28.20 -53.45 56.34
N TYR A 177 -27.10 -52.79 55.96
CA TYR A 177 -26.01 -52.53 56.90
C TYR A 177 -26.35 -51.47 57.93
N ALA A 178 -27.01 -50.40 57.48
CA ALA A 178 -27.43 -49.32 58.37
C ALA A 178 -28.42 -49.81 59.43
N THR A 179 -29.22 -50.83 59.12
CA THR A 179 -30.18 -51.45 60.05
C THR A 179 -29.54 -52.51 60.95
N THR A 180 -28.53 -53.25 60.46
CA THR A 180 -27.91 -54.35 61.21
C THR A 180 -26.90 -53.88 62.27
N PHE A 181 -26.15 -52.80 62.01
CA PHE A 181 -25.02 -52.37 62.86
C PHE A 181 -25.22 -50.99 63.52
N VAL A 182 -26.48 -50.66 63.84
CA VAL A 182 -26.88 -49.39 64.47
C VAL A 182 -26.13 -49.13 65.79
N ASN A 183 -25.75 -50.18 66.53
CA ASN A 183 -25.10 -50.09 67.85
C ASN A 183 -23.56 -50.09 67.80
N THR A 184 -22.94 -49.56 66.73
CA THR A 184 -21.48 -49.47 66.64
C THR A 184 -20.96 -48.19 67.27
N GLY A 185 -19.90 -48.30 68.09
CA GLY A 185 -19.28 -47.19 68.81
C GLY A 185 -18.29 -46.37 67.97
N GLU A 186 -17.46 -45.58 68.65
CA GLU A 186 -16.45 -44.72 68.02
C GLU A 186 -15.49 -45.48 67.10
N VAL A 187 -14.89 -44.75 66.15
CA VAL A 187 -13.82 -45.27 65.30
C VAL A 187 -12.62 -45.63 66.16
N ALA A 188 -12.37 -46.94 66.27
CA ALA A 188 -11.25 -47.51 66.99
C ALA A 188 -9.94 -47.15 66.28
N LYS A 189 -8.99 -46.54 67.02
CA LYS A 189 -7.65 -46.18 66.52
C LYS A 189 -6.67 -47.37 66.52
N HIS A 190 -7.16 -48.60 66.34
CA HIS A 190 -6.38 -49.84 66.39
C HIS A 190 -5.96 -50.30 64.99
N ARG A 191 -4.81 -49.81 64.53
CA ARG A 191 -4.30 -50.09 63.18
C ARG A 191 -3.96 -51.56 62.93
N GLU A 192 -3.64 -52.32 63.98
CA GLU A 192 -3.40 -53.77 63.89
C GLU A 192 -4.68 -54.56 63.63
N MET A 193 -5.82 -54.11 64.16
CA MET A 193 -7.13 -54.74 63.94
C MET A 193 -7.65 -54.45 62.53
N LEU A 194 -7.32 -53.27 61.99
CA LEU A 194 -7.65 -52.89 60.62
C LEU A 194 -6.94 -53.79 59.58
N GLU A 195 -5.66 -54.09 59.80
CA GLU A 195 -4.90 -54.96 58.90
C GLU A 195 -5.34 -56.43 59.02
N ASP A 196 -5.69 -56.90 60.22
CA ASP A 196 -6.27 -58.24 60.40
C ASP A 196 -7.64 -58.37 59.72
N ALA A 197 -8.48 -57.35 59.88
CA ALA A 197 -9.77 -57.31 59.23
C ALA A 197 -9.61 -57.38 57.72
N LYS A 198 -8.68 -56.61 57.11
CA LYS A 198 -8.36 -56.70 55.67
C LYS A 198 -7.90 -58.09 55.25
N ALA A 199 -7.06 -58.75 56.06
CA ALA A 199 -6.56 -60.08 55.77
C ALA A 199 -7.67 -61.15 55.82
N LEU A 200 -8.51 -61.13 56.87
CA LEU A 200 -9.72 -61.97 56.94
C LEU A 200 -10.65 -61.70 55.78
N HIS A 201 -10.83 -60.42 55.46
CA HIS A 201 -11.71 -60.01 54.39
C HIS A 201 -11.30 -60.67 53.07
N LYS A 202 -10.01 -60.61 52.73
CA LYS A 202 -9.48 -61.31 51.56
C LYS A 202 -9.74 -62.82 51.58
N VAL A 203 -9.40 -63.51 52.67
CA VAL A 203 -9.49 -64.98 52.75
C VAL A 203 -10.94 -65.49 52.77
N VAL A 204 -11.81 -64.86 53.55
CA VAL A 204 -13.21 -65.26 53.69
C VAL A 204 -13.95 -64.97 52.39
N MET A 205 -13.68 -63.84 51.73
CA MET A 205 -14.32 -63.49 50.46
C MET A 205 -13.91 -64.41 49.32
N GLU A 206 -12.63 -64.74 49.17
CA GLU A 206 -12.16 -65.69 48.16
C GLU A 206 -12.89 -67.06 48.27
N LYS A 207 -13.21 -67.49 49.49
CA LYS A 207 -13.80 -68.81 49.75
C LYS A 207 -15.34 -68.83 49.87
N SER A 208 -15.97 -67.68 50.14
CA SER A 208 -17.39 -67.64 50.50
C SER A 208 -18.19 -66.48 49.90
N ALA A 209 -17.62 -65.78 48.91
CA ALA A 209 -18.34 -64.77 48.12
C ALA A 209 -19.67 -65.30 47.58
N TYR A 210 -20.68 -64.43 47.55
CA TYR A 210 -21.92 -64.70 46.83
C TYR A 210 -21.62 -64.80 45.32
N LYS A 211 -22.10 -65.87 44.69
CA LYS A 211 -21.94 -66.12 43.26
C LYS A 211 -23.27 -66.56 42.67
N VAL A 212 -23.56 -66.07 41.46
CA VAL A 212 -24.64 -66.56 40.59
C VAL A 212 -23.96 -67.05 39.32
N GLU A 213 -24.19 -68.30 38.92
CA GLU A 213 -23.57 -68.91 37.72
C GLU A 213 -22.04 -68.69 37.64
N ASP A 214 -21.35 -68.93 38.75
CA ASP A 214 -19.89 -68.76 38.94
C ASP A 214 -19.33 -67.34 38.79
N LYS A 215 -20.18 -66.33 38.60
CA LYS A 215 -19.80 -64.92 38.59
C LYS A 215 -20.17 -64.26 39.92
N ILE A 216 -19.30 -63.35 40.37
CA ILE A 216 -19.57 -62.54 41.56
C ILE A 216 -20.52 -61.42 41.13
N GLU A 217 -21.78 -61.48 41.58
CA GLU A 217 -22.83 -60.51 41.25
C GLU A 217 -23.39 -59.85 42.52
N ARG A 218 -24.13 -58.75 42.36
CA ARG A 218 -24.81 -58.07 43.47
C ARG A 218 -26.06 -58.88 43.87
N PRO A 219 -26.25 -59.22 45.16
CA PRO A 219 -27.42 -59.96 45.62
C PRO A 219 -28.69 -59.10 45.58
N LEU A 220 -29.86 -59.74 45.52
CA LEU A 220 -31.15 -59.06 45.64
C LEU A 220 -31.32 -58.38 47.02
N GLY A 221 -32.22 -57.40 47.09
CA GLY A 221 -32.61 -56.74 48.36
C GLY A 221 -33.10 -57.76 49.40
N GLY A 222 -32.79 -57.53 50.68
CA GLY A 222 -33.10 -58.46 51.78
C GLY A 222 -32.10 -59.60 51.99
N TYR A 223 -31.01 -59.68 51.22
CA TYR A 223 -29.99 -60.71 51.40
C TYR A 223 -29.14 -60.47 52.66
N VAL A 224 -29.10 -61.46 53.58
CA VAL A 224 -28.18 -61.52 54.74
C VAL A 224 -27.65 -62.94 54.95
N ARG A 225 -26.33 -63.06 55.11
CA ARG A 225 -25.63 -64.32 55.42
C ARG A 225 -24.62 -64.10 56.54
N VAL A 226 -24.62 -64.99 57.53
CA VAL A 226 -23.68 -64.98 58.66
C VAL A 226 -22.75 -66.18 58.58
N LEU A 227 -21.45 -65.96 58.80
CA LEU A 227 -20.40 -66.98 58.90
C LEU A 227 -19.57 -66.71 60.15
N ALA A 228 -19.42 -67.70 61.02
CA ALA A 228 -18.60 -67.62 62.23
C ALA A 228 -17.41 -68.59 62.11
N GLY A 229 -16.22 -68.20 62.58
CA GLY A 229 -15.03 -69.04 62.46
C GLY A 229 -13.91 -68.72 63.45
N VAL A 230 -12.86 -69.54 63.41
CA VAL A 230 -11.64 -69.43 64.23
C VAL A 230 -10.45 -69.11 63.33
N TRP A 231 -9.51 -68.30 63.82
CA TRP A 231 -8.37 -67.83 63.04
C TRP A 231 -7.28 -68.92 62.89
N PRO A 232 -6.85 -69.29 61.67
CA PRO A 232 -5.98 -70.46 61.47
C PRO A 232 -4.47 -70.26 61.73
N LYS A 233 -3.98 -69.04 62.01
CA LYS A 233 -2.56 -68.77 62.38
C LYS A 233 -2.44 -67.87 63.64
N PRO A 234 -1.99 -68.36 64.81
CA PRO A 234 -1.92 -67.53 66.02
C PRO A 234 -0.87 -66.41 65.89
N ARG A 235 -1.22 -65.20 66.34
CA ARG A 235 -0.28 -64.07 66.46
C ARG A 235 0.72 -64.34 67.60
N ASN A 236 2.02 -64.16 67.35
CA ASN A 236 3.01 -64.10 68.42
C ASN A 236 4.05 -62.99 68.17
N ARG A 237 4.78 -62.63 69.23
CA ARG A 237 5.74 -61.52 69.32
C ARG A 237 6.89 -61.57 68.31
N THR A 238 7.16 -62.71 67.69
CA THR A 238 8.31 -62.97 66.81
C THR A 238 7.97 -63.12 65.32
N LEU A 239 6.69 -63.23 64.93
CA LEU A 239 6.28 -63.27 63.52
C LEU A 239 5.03 -62.40 63.27
N PRO A 240 5.17 -61.06 63.24
CA PRO A 240 4.02 -60.14 63.22
C PRO A 240 3.41 -59.88 61.82
N GLY A 241 3.79 -60.61 60.77
CA GLY A 241 3.25 -60.41 59.41
C GLY A 241 3.78 -59.17 58.67
N SER A 242 3.38 -58.98 57.40
CA SER A 242 3.84 -57.93 56.48
C SER A 242 3.26 -56.53 56.79
N GLY A 243 3.23 -56.15 58.07
CA GLY A 243 2.50 -54.98 58.58
C GLY A 243 3.33 -53.70 58.78
N MET A 244 2.61 -52.61 59.01
CA MET A 244 3.15 -51.29 59.37
C MET A 244 3.97 -51.33 60.66
N ARG A 245 5.12 -50.67 60.69
CA ARG A 245 5.96 -50.50 61.88
C ARG A 245 5.88 -49.06 62.38
N LYS A 246 5.77 -48.85 63.69
CA LYS A 246 5.88 -47.53 64.35
C LYS A 246 7.02 -47.55 65.37
N LYS A 247 7.77 -46.45 65.46
CA LYS A 247 8.78 -46.22 66.49
C LYS A 247 8.68 -44.78 66.97
N LYS A 248 8.64 -44.59 68.29
CA LYS A 248 8.77 -43.26 68.93
C LYS A 248 10.19 -43.13 69.46
N PHE A 249 10.84 -42.02 69.14
CA PHE A 249 12.19 -41.71 69.60
C PHE A 249 12.13 -40.88 70.90
N GLY A 250 13.21 -40.91 71.68
CA GLY A 250 13.31 -40.17 72.95
C GLY A 250 13.27 -38.65 72.78
N ASP A 251 13.52 -38.14 71.57
CA ASP A 251 13.43 -36.73 71.20
C ASP A 251 12.01 -36.31 70.75
N GLY A 252 11.02 -37.20 70.86
CA GLY A 252 9.63 -36.93 70.50
C GLY A 252 9.27 -37.20 69.04
N ARG A 253 10.21 -37.56 68.17
CA ARG A 253 9.91 -37.95 66.78
C ARG A 253 9.13 -39.27 66.71
N GLU A 254 8.20 -39.37 65.78
CA GLU A 254 7.44 -40.60 65.49
C GLU A 254 7.68 -41.07 64.06
N TRP A 255 8.34 -42.22 63.91
CA TRP A 255 8.58 -42.86 62.62
C TRP A 255 7.62 -44.00 62.36
N THR A 256 7.22 -44.11 61.10
CA THR A 256 6.31 -45.10 60.58
C THR A 256 6.88 -45.67 59.29
N THR A 257 6.96 -47.00 59.16
CA THR A 257 7.17 -47.69 57.87
C THR A 257 5.90 -48.42 57.46
N TYR A 258 5.54 -48.32 56.19
CA TYR A 258 4.39 -48.98 55.58
C TYR A 258 4.84 -50.23 54.80
N SER A 259 3.91 -51.13 54.50
CA SER A 259 4.18 -52.38 53.75
C SER A 259 4.58 -52.15 52.29
N ASP A 260 4.25 -50.99 51.74
CA ASP A 260 4.65 -50.53 50.39
C ASP A 260 6.07 -49.94 50.34
N GLY A 261 6.80 -49.91 51.47
CA GLY A 261 8.15 -49.34 51.57
C GLY A 261 8.19 -47.83 51.85
N ARG A 262 7.05 -47.13 51.83
CA ARG A 262 6.96 -45.72 52.23
C ARG A 262 7.34 -45.56 53.70
N GLN A 263 8.03 -44.47 54.03
CA GLN A 263 8.35 -44.08 55.40
C GLN A 263 7.75 -42.71 55.71
N ARG A 264 7.29 -42.52 56.96
CA ARG A 264 6.74 -41.25 57.45
C ARG A 264 7.35 -40.93 58.81
N MET A 265 7.91 -39.74 58.96
CA MET A 265 8.46 -39.18 60.19
C MET A 265 7.65 -37.96 60.60
N ILE A 266 7.11 -37.96 61.82
CA ILE A 266 6.51 -36.77 62.44
C ILE A 266 7.54 -36.21 63.42
N HIS A 267 7.83 -34.92 63.31
CA HIS A 267 8.73 -34.20 64.20
C HIS A 267 7.97 -33.50 65.33
N PRO A 268 8.62 -33.20 66.48
CA PRO A 268 7.98 -32.51 67.60
C PRO A 268 7.42 -31.12 67.27
N ASP A 269 8.02 -30.46 66.28
CA ASP A 269 7.57 -29.17 65.73
C ASP A 269 6.30 -29.30 64.86
N GLY A 270 5.75 -30.50 64.68
CA GLY A 270 4.57 -30.79 63.87
C GLY A 270 4.87 -31.03 62.38
N ARG A 271 6.13 -30.89 61.93
CA ARG A 271 6.55 -31.18 60.56
C ARG A 271 6.47 -32.68 60.28
N VAL A 272 5.97 -33.05 59.10
CA VAL A 272 5.83 -34.43 58.65
C VAL A 272 6.69 -34.65 57.40
N VAL A 273 7.69 -35.51 57.49
CA VAL A 273 8.52 -35.94 56.35
C VAL A 273 8.02 -37.31 55.87
N ILE A 274 7.86 -37.50 54.57
CA ILE A 274 7.44 -38.74 53.93
C ILE A 274 8.48 -39.09 52.87
N ASP A 275 9.14 -40.23 53.02
CA ASP A 275 10.06 -40.78 52.02
C ASP A 275 9.32 -41.89 51.26
N PHE A 276 9.24 -41.76 49.94
CA PHE A 276 8.56 -42.72 49.07
C PHE A 276 9.56 -43.73 48.48
N PRO A 277 9.11 -44.96 48.14
CA PRO A 277 9.89 -45.89 47.34
C PRO A 277 10.30 -45.22 46.01
N ALA A 278 11.52 -45.49 45.53
CA ALA A 278 12.14 -44.86 44.35
C ALA A 278 12.67 -43.41 44.54
N GLY A 279 12.77 -42.92 45.77
CA GLY A 279 13.61 -41.75 46.11
C GLY A 279 12.89 -40.40 46.13
N ALA A 280 11.60 -40.34 45.79
CA ALA A 280 10.80 -39.13 45.99
C ALA A 280 10.58 -38.84 47.48
N LYS A 281 10.48 -37.56 47.86
CA LYS A 281 10.35 -37.10 49.24
C LYS A 281 9.31 -35.99 49.35
N GLU A 282 8.54 -35.96 50.43
CA GLU A 282 7.58 -34.89 50.73
C GLU A 282 7.75 -34.43 52.19
N THR A 283 7.67 -33.14 52.44
CA THR A 283 7.72 -32.52 53.76
C THR A 283 6.52 -31.60 53.91
N ARG A 284 5.65 -31.87 54.87
CA ARG A 284 4.50 -31.04 55.22
C ARG A 284 4.81 -30.28 56.49
N TYR A 285 4.63 -28.98 56.48
CA TYR A 285 4.85 -28.12 57.63
C TYR A 285 3.52 -27.75 58.30
N PRO A 286 3.51 -27.47 59.62
CA PRO A 286 2.29 -27.18 60.37
C PRO A 286 1.46 -26.01 59.84
N GLU A 287 2.13 -24.99 59.28
CA GLU A 287 1.49 -23.80 58.71
C GLU A 287 0.76 -24.06 57.39
N GLY A 288 0.82 -25.28 56.84
CA GLY A 288 0.16 -25.68 55.59
C GLY A 288 1.06 -25.69 54.36
N ARG A 289 2.34 -25.30 54.48
CA ARG A 289 3.33 -25.42 53.40
C ARG A 289 3.68 -26.89 53.16
N VAL A 290 3.80 -27.29 51.90
CA VAL A 290 4.24 -28.64 51.49
C VAL A 290 5.38 -28.52 50.50
N GLU A 291 6.50 -29.20 50.77
CA GLU A 291 7.64 -29.31 49.86
C GLU A 291 7.80 -30.75 49.40
N SER A 292 7.88 -30.97 48.09
CA SER A 292 8.07 -32.29 47.50
C SER A 292 9.27 -32.29 46.56
N VAL A 293 10.01 -33.39 46.51
CA VAL A 293 11.07 -33.69 45.56
C VAL A 293 10.63 -34.95 44.83
N ASP A 294 10.47 -34.89 43.51
CA ASP A 294 10.15 -36.07 42.70
C ASP A 294 11.39 -36.96 42.49
N ALA A 295 11.20 -38.14 41.89
CA ALA A 295 12.29 -39.08 41.62
C ALA A 295 13.33 -38.54 40.63
N SER A 296 12.98 -37.52 39.83
CA SER A 296 13.86 -36.84 38.88
C SER A 296 14.65 -35.70 39.51
N GLY A 297 14.37 -35.37 40.79
CA GLY A 297 15.03 -34.30 41.53
C GLY A 297 14.35 -32.92 41.43
N ASN A 298 13.22 -32.80 40.72
CA ASN A 298 12.48 -31.53 40.64
C ASN A 298 11.80 -31.25 41.97
N ARG A 299 11.82 -29.99 42.41
CA ARG A 299 11.28 -29.55 43.69
C ARG A 299 9.95 -28.82 43.49
N SER A 300 8.89 -29.20 44.17
CA SER A 300 7.59 -28.50 44.17
C SER A 300 7.27 -28.03 45.57
N THR A 301 6.99 -26.74 45.75
CA THR A 301 6.52 -26.15 47.01
C THR A 301 5.10 -25.63 46.84
N ILE A 302 4.17 -26.06 47.68
CA ILE A 302 2.82 -25.54 47.79
C ILE A 302 2.76 -24.71 49.07
N TYR A 303 2.36 -23.45 48.98
CA TYR A 303 2.21 -22.52 50.10
C TYR A 303 0.77 -22.53 50.64
N PRO A 304 0.54 -22.08 51.88
CA PRO A 304 -0.78 -22.09 52.50
C PRO A 304 -1.85 -21.28 51.76
N ASP A 305 -1.43 -20.25 51.02
CA ASP A 305 -2.30 -19.42 50.17
C ASP A 305 -2.75 -20.12 48.88
N GLY A 306 -2.24 -21.33 48.60
CA GLY A 306 -2.50 -22.08 47.36
C GLY A 306 -1.50 -21.83 46.24
N LYS A 307 -0.51 -20.93 46.42
CA LYS A 307 0.57 -20.70 45.46
C LYS A 307 1.44 -21.96 45.36
N ARG A 308 1.74 -22.40 44.14
CA ARG A 308 2.62 -23.54 43.88
C ARG A 308 3.85 -23.09 43.09
N VAL A 309 5.05 -23.45 43.55
CA VAL A 309 6.32 -23.18 42.88
C VAL A 309 7.00 -24.51 42.55
N VAL A 310 7.32 -24.77 41.29
CA VAL A 310 8.10 -25.92 40.83
C VAL A 310 9.46 -25.43 40.33
N ALA A 311 10.55 -25.90 40.92
CA ALA A 311 11.91 -25.69 40.45
C ALA A 311 12.40 -26.99 39.80
N TYR A 312 12.68 -26.93 38.51
CA TYR A 312 13.16 -28.05 37.72
C TYR A 312 14.69 -28.15 37.80
N VAL A 313 15.21 -29.37 37.62
CA VAL A 313 16.66 -29.63 37.68
C VAL A 313 17.47 -28.92 36.58
N ASP A 314 16.82 -28.54 35.48
CA ASP A 314 17.40 -27.77 34.37
C ASP A 314 17.56 -26.26 34.67
N GLY A 315 17.15 -25.82 35.87
CA GLY A 315 17.18 -24.42 36.29
C GLY A 315 15.90 -23.63 35.96
N ASN A 316 14.94 -24.22 35.25
CA ASN A 316 13.65 -23.60 35.01
C ASN A 316 12.79 -23.57 36.29
N HIS A 317 11.96 -22.54 36.44
CA HIS A 317 11.03 -22.40 37.56
C HIS A 317 9.63 -22.09 37.03
N GLU A 318 8.62 -22.74 37.59
CA GLU A 318 7.21 -22.45 37.32
C GLU A 318 6.51 -22.04 38.63
N THR A 319 5.73 -20.97 38.60
CA THR A 319 4.91 -20.51 39.73
C THR A 319 3.47 -20.38 39.29
N ARG A 320 2.57 -21.16 39.89
CA ARG A 320 1.12 -21.07 39.69
C ARG A 320 0.49 -20.40 40.90
N TYR A 321 -0.23 -19.31 40.68
CA TYR A 321 -0.94 -18.55 41.71
C TYR A 321 -2.39 -19.01 41.82
N PRO A 322 -3.05 -18.80 42.98
CA PRO A 322 -4.44 -19.21 43.22
C PRO A 322 -5.46 -18.53 42.29
N ASP A 323 -5.15 -17.32 41.82
CA ASP A 323 -5.97 -16.55 40.88
C ASP A 323 -5.96 -17.13 39.45
N GLY A 324 -5.16 -18.17 39.19
CA GLY A 324 -4.99 -18.78 37.87
C GLY A 324 -3.76 -18.28 37.09
N ARG A 325 -3.05 -17.25 37.58
CA ARG A 325 -1.84 -16.72 36.94
C ARG A 325 -0.70 -17.73 36.98
N LEU A 326 0.02 -17.88 35.87
CA LEU A 326 1.20 -18.74 35.73
C LEU A 326 2.43 -17.90 35.39
N VAL A 327 3.54 -18.08 36.11
CA VAL A 327 4.83 -17.44 35.82
C VAL A 327 5.87 -18.53 35.60
N GLN A 328 6.48 -18.56 34.42
CA GLN A 328 7.56 -19.47 34.04
C GLN A 328 8.85 -18.66 33.88
N LYS A 329 9.87 -18.98 34.66
CA LYS A 329 11.21 -18.39 34.55
C LYS A 329 12.13 -19.45 33.99
N PHE A 330 12.69 -19.19 32.80
CA PHE A 330 13.59 -20.10 32.14
C PHE A 330 15.03 -19.82 32.59
N ALA A 331 15.87 -20.86 32.58
CA ALA A 331 17.30 -20.75 32.90
C ALA A 331 18.04 -19.74 31.99
N THR A 332 17.50 -19.45 30.80
CA THR A 332 18.00 -18.45 29.85
C THR A 332 17.82 -17.00 30.31
N GLY A 333 17.09 -16.76 31.42
CA GLY A 333 16.70 -15.43 31.89
C GLY A 333 15.39 -14.92 31.31
N THR A 334 14.74 -15.66 30.39
CA THR A 334 13.40 -15.35 29.88
C THR A 334 12.35 -15.61 30.95
N GLU A 335 11.39 -14.70 31.12
CA GLU A 335 10.24 -14.85 32.02
C GLU A 335 8.93 -14.74 31.23
N ARG A 336 8.08 -15.77 31.28
CA ARG A 336 6.76 -15.81 30.66
C ARG A 336 5.69 -15.78 31.75
N THR A 337 4.75 -14.85 31.67
CA THR A 337 3.61 -14.72 32.58
C THR A 337 2.32 -14.88 31.80
N ILE A 338 1.45 -15.80 32.21
CA ILE A 338 0.08 -15.95 31.69
C ILE A 338 -0.86 -15.51 32.81
N SER A 339 -1.61 -14.43 32.58
CA SER A 339 -2.60 -13.89 33.51
C SER A 339 -3.90 -14.71 33.49
N SER A 340 -4.75 -14.51 34.49
CA SER A 340 -6.03 -15.22 34.64
C SER A 340 -7.06 -14.88 33.54
N ASP A 341 -6.90 -13.73 32.89
CA ASP A 341 -7.67 -13.28 31.72
C ASP A 341 -7.17 -13.85 30.39
N GLY A 342 -6.10 -14.66 30.41
CA GLY A 342 -5.49 -15.26 29.22
C GLY A 342 -4.44 -14.38 28.53
N ASN A 343 -4.16 -13.17 29.04
CA ASN A 343 -3.06 -12.35 28.53
C ASN A 343 -1.71 -13.02 28.83
N GLU A 344 -0.84 -13.08 27.83
CA GLU A 344 0.51 -13.64 27.94
C GLU A 344 1.57 -12.56 27.76
N ARG A 345 2.48 -12.43 28.72
CA ARG A 345 3.62 -11.51 28.68
C ARG A 345 4.92 -12.28 28.78
N THR A 346 5.78 -12.19 27.79
CA THR A 346 7.13 -12.77 27.77
C THR A 346 8.18 -11.68 27.79
N ARG A 347 9.02 -11.64 28.82
CA ARG A 347 10.20 -10.78 28.92
C ARG A 347 11.43 -11.61 28.62
N PHE A 348 12.18 -11.23 27.59
CA PHE A 348 13.44 -11.86 27.22
C PHE A 348 14.62 -11.25 27.98
N SER A 349 15.75 -11.94 27.98
CA SER A 349 16.96 -11.53 28.71
C SER A 349 17.61 -10.25 28.16
N ASP A 350 17.39 -9.94 26.89
CA ASP A 350 17.83 -8.69 26.23
C ASP A 350 16.96 -7.46 26.60
N GLY A 351 15.88 -7.66 27.37
CA GLY A 351 14.92 -6.62 27.76
C GLY A 351 13.72 -6.48 26.82
N THR A 352 13.65 -7.25 25.74
CA THR A 352 12.49 -7.32 24.84
C THR A 352 11.28 -7.89 25.57
N ILE A 353 10.09 -7.33 25.32
CA ILE A 353 8.82 -7.75 25.91
C ILE A 353 7.83 -8.07 24.80
N HIS A 354 7.28 -9.28 24.79
CA HIS A 354 6.13 -9.65 23.97
C HIS A 354 4.88 -9.69 24.85
N LEU A 355 3.81 -9.05 24.43
CA LEU A 355 2.48 -9.11 25.05
C LEU A 355 1.49 -9.65 24.03
N LYS A 356 1.01 -10.86 24.25
CA LYS A 356 -0.01 -11.52 23.44
C LYS A 356 -1.34 -11.47 24.18
N ARG A 357 -2.36 -10.91 23.52
CA ARG A 357 -3.72 -10.84 24.06
C ARG A 357 -4.58 -12.02 23.58
N PRO A 358 -5.63 -12.42 24.31
CA PRO A 358 -6.51 -13.55 23.93
C PRO A 358 -7.10 -13.44 22.52
N GLU A 359 -7.39 -12.22 22.06
CA GLU A 359 -7.93 -11.92 20.73
C GLU A 359 -6.89 -12.03 19.58
N GLY A 360 -5.66 -12.45 19.88
CA GLY A 360 -4.61 -12.68 18.89
C GLY A 360 -3.72 -11.47 18.57
N LYS A 361 -4.00 -10.29 19.16
CA LYS A 361 -3.12 -9.11 19.06
C LYS A 361 -1.80 -9.37 19.79
N VAL A 362 -0.67 -9.08 19.13
CA VAL A 362 0.68 -9.21 19.72
C VAL A 362 1.38 -7.85 19.71
N GLU A 363 1.79 -7.38 20.87
CA GLU A 363 2.57 -6.15 21.06
C GLU A 363 4.01 -6.53 21.45
N ILE A 364 5.00 -6.04 20.71
CA ILE A 364 6.42 -6.27 20.92
C ILE A 364 7.04 -4.92 21.31
N GLN A 365 7.72 -4.88 22.44
CA GLN A 365 8.47 -3.72 22.89
C GLN A 365 9.93 -4.14 23.04
N VAL A 366 10.80 -3.56 22.23
CA VAL A 366 12.25 -3.76 22.34
C VAL A 366 12.89 -2.60 23.12
N PRO A 367 14.10 -2.78 23.67
CA PRO A 367 14.87 -1.68 24.26
C PRO A 367 15.10 -0.54 23.24
N ARG A 368 15.28 0.71 23.74
CA ARG A 368 15.46 1.94 22.93
C ARG A 368 14.21 2.49 22.23
N GLY A 369 13.02 2.11 22.68
CA GLY A 369 11.77 2.81 22.34
C GLY A 369 11.04 2.32 21.10
N VAL A 370 11.60 1.34 20.37
CA VAL A 370 10.90 0.69 19.25
C VAL A 370 9.75 -0.18 19.79
N ARG A 371 8.57 -0.01 19.18
CA ARG A 371 7.36 -0.77 19.50
C ARG A 371 6.76 -1.32 18.24
N GLU A 372 6.27 -2.55 18.25
CA GLU A 372 5.60 -3.18 17.13
C GLU A 372 4.29 -3.81 17.62
N THR A 373 3.23 -3.71 16.82
CA THR A 373 1.91 -4.27 17.12
C THR A 373 1.45 -5.06 15.91
N LYS A 374 1.32 -6.37 16.05
CA LYS A 374 0.72 -7.28 15.07
C LYS A 374 -0.74 -7.48 15.40
N HIS A 375 -1.61 -7.11 14.46
CA HIS A 375 -3.06 -7.28 14.55
C HIS A 375 -3.48 -8.63 13.97
N ALA A 376 -4.66 -9.11 14.37
CA ALA A 376 -5.21 -10.40 13.94
C ALA A 376 -5.53 -10.45 12.43
N ASP A 377 -5.76 -9.29 11.80
CA ASP A 377 -5.99 -9.14 10.36
C ASP A 377 -4.68 -9.20 9.52
N GLY A 378 -3.53 -9.35 10.15
CA GLY A 378 -2.21 -9.36 9.51
C GLY A 378 -1.55 -7.98 9.39
N ARG A 379 -2.22 -6.89 9.80
CA ARG A 379 -1.64 -5.54 9.82
C ARG A 379 -0.58 -5.43 10.92
N VAL A 380 0.56 -4.81 10.61
CA VAL A 380 1.66 -4.56 11.56
C VAL A 380 1.87 -3.06 11.70
N VAL A 381 1.84 -2.53 12.91
CA VAL A 381 2.13 -1.12 13.21
C VAL A 381 3.38 -1.03 14.06
N ALA A 382 4.40 -0.30 13.62
CA ALA A 382 5.66 -0.13 14.32
C ALA A 382 5.98 1.34 14.56
N ILE A 383 6.55 1.67 15.72
CA ILE A 383 7.16 2.97 16.02
C ILE A 383 8.66 2.76 16.05
N THR A 384 9.40 3.47 15.19
CA THR A 384 10.87 3.38 15.10
C THR A 384 11.54 4.12 16.26
N ALA A 385 12.85 3.93 16.44
CA ALA A 385 13.63 4.65 17.45
C ALA A 385 13.64 6.17 17.23
N GLU A 386 13.48 6.60 15.97
CA GLU A 386 13.38 8.01 15.56
C GLU A 386 11.98 8.60 15.80
N GLY A 387 11.00 7.77 16.16
CA GLY A 387 9.61 8.16 16.38
C GLY A 387 8.74 8.17 15.14
N HIS A 388 9.14 7.48 14.06
CA HIS A 388 8.31 7.29 12.86
C HIS A 388 7.31 6.17 13.09
N GLU A 389 6.07 6.36 12.68
CA GLU A 389 5.04 5.32 12.71
C GLU A 389 4.97 4.65 11.33
N VAL A 390 5.19 3.34 11.28
CA VAL A 390 5.18 2.53 10.05
C VAL A 390 4.09 1.48 10.18
N THR A 391 3.11 1.51 9.28
CA THR A 391 2.07 0.49 9.15
C THR A 391 2.33 -0.36 7.90
N VAL A 392 2.41 -1.68 8.06
CA VAL A 392 2.47 -2.65 6.96
C VAL A 392 1.13 -3.39 6.90
N PHE A 393 0.50 -3.38 5.73
CA PHE A 393 -0.76 -4.05 5.48
C PHE A 393 -0.55 -5.46 4.88
N PRO A 394 -1.53 -6.37 5.00
CA PRO A 394 -1.41 -7.75 4.49
C PRO A 394 -1.18 -7.84 2.97
N ASP A 395 -1.62 -6.85 2.21
CA ASP A 395 -1.45 -6.73 0.76
C ASP A 395 -0.03 -6.28 0.33
N GLY A 396 0.87 -6.06 1.31
CA GLY A 396 2.22 -5.57 1.08
C GLY A 396 2.35 -4.04 1.03
N ARG A 397 1.24 -3.30 1.11
CA ARG A 397 1.27 -1.83 1.21
C ARG A 397 1.92 -1.39 2.51
N ARG A 398 2.75 -0.36 2.46
CA ARG A 398 3.45 0.24 3.60
C ARG A 398 3.07 1.71 3.72
N PHE A 399 2.67 2.15 4.89
CA PHE A 399 2.37 3.55 5.20
C PHE A 399 3.30 4.03 6.31
N THR A 400 4.07 5.07 6.07
CA THR A 400 4.99 5.68 7.05
C THR A 400 4.55 7.09 7.34
N ARG A 401 4.46 7.45 8.62
CA ARG A 401 4.30 8.83 9.10
C ARG A 401 5.56 9.24 9.84
N THR A 402 6.25 10.26 9.36
CA THR A 402 7.44 10.80 10.01
C THR A 402 7.05 11.56 11.27
N LYS A 403 8.02 11.81 12.16
CA LYS A 403 7.81 12.60 13.39
C LYS A 403 7.41 14.05 13.08
N GLN A 404 7.83 14.54 11.91
CA GLN A 404 7.58 15.90 11.42
C GLN A 404 6.21 16.03 10.72
N GLY A 405 5.52 14.91 10.47
CA GLY A 405 4.16 14.89 9.93
C GLY A 405 4.06 14.48 8.45
N ASP A 406 5.18 14.27 7.76
CA ASP A 406 5.16 13.76 6.38
C ASP A 406 4.59 12.35 6.34
N THR A 407 3.92 12.02 5.26
CA THR A 407 3.36 10.69 5.04
C THR A 407 3.91 10.09 3.75
N ILE A 408 4.20 8.80 3.78
CA ILE A 408 4.73 8.04 2.66
C ILE A 408 3.93 6.74 2.54
N GLU A 409 3.28 6.52 1.41
CA GLU A 409 2.56 5.30 1.08
C GLU A 409 3.29 4.59 -0.06
N GLU A 410 3.73 3.36 0.17
CA GLU A 410 4.47 2.51 -0.78
C GLU A 410 3.63 1.26 -1.06
N TYR A 411 3.45 0.93 -2.34
CA TYR A 411 2.67 -0.22 -2.78
C TYR A 411 3.60 -1.32 -3.30
N ALA A 412 3.13 -2.58 -3.26
CA ALA A 412 3.92 -3.74 -3.69
C ALA A 412 4.31 -3.71 -5.19
N ASP A 413 3.56 -2.96 -6.00
CA ASP A 413 3.80 -2.77 -7.44
C ASP A 413 4.81 -1.66 -7.77
N GLY A 414 5.43 -1.05 -6.75
CA GLY A 414 6.42 0.02 -6.91
C GLY A 414 5.84 1.44 -6.90
N ARG A 415 4.51 1.62 -6.91
CA ARG A 415 3.92 2.95 -6.74
C ARG A 415 4.30 3.53 -5.38
N LYS A 416 4.51 4.84 -5.34
CA LYS A 416 4.78 5.59 -4.10
C LYS A 416 4.06 6.92 -4.09
N VAL A 417 3.47 7.29 -2.97
CA VAL A 417 2.85 8.60 -2.74
C VAL A 417 3.43 9.19 -1.46
N GLN A 418 4.13 10.30 -1.57
CA GLN A 418 4.63 11.07 -0.46
C GLN A 418 3.88 12.40 -0.36
N LYS A 419 3.46 12.78 0.85
CA LYS A 419 2.89 14.09 1.16
C LYS A 419 3.73 14.73 2.24
N GLY A 420 4.36 15.86 1.90
CA GLY A 420 5.09 16.68 2.85
C GLY A 420 4.15 17.39 3.82
N ALA A 421 4.63 17.70 5.02
CA ALA A 421 3.88 18.49 6.01
C ALA A 421 3.53 19.91 5.51
N ASP A 422 4.25 20.42 4.52
CA ASP A 422 4.03 21.71 3.86
C ASP A 422 2.95 21.69 2.77
N GLY A 423 2.36 20.52 2.49
CA GLY A 423 1.34 20.33 1.46
C GLY A 423 1.87 19.87 0.10
N SER A 424 3.19 19.81 -0.09
CA SER A 424 3.79 19.27 -1.31
C SER A 424 3.51 17.78 -1.45
N THR A 425 3.41 17.28 -2.69
CA THR A 425 3.21 15.84 -2.94
C THR A 425 4.15 15.32 -4.01
N VAL A 426 4.67 14.11 -3.83
CA VAL A 426 5.44 13.38 -4.83
C VAL A 426 4.75 12.05 -5.07
N GLN A 427 4.43 11.75 -6.33
CA GLN A 427 3.83 10.51 -6.77
C GLN A 427 4.76 9.82 -7.77
N ILE A 428 5.14 8.59 -7.50
CA ILE A 428 5.87 7.71 -8.41
C ILE A 428 4.89 6.65 -8.91
N PHE A 429 4.78 6.52 -10.23
CA PHE A 429 3.88 5.60 -10.91
C PHE A 429 4.58 4.25 -11.18
N MET A 430 3.81 3.24 -11.59
CA MET A 430 4.33 1.88 -11.85
C MET A 430 5.38 1.83 -12.96
N ASP A 431 5.32 2.75 -13.93
CA ASP A 431 6.27 2.84 -15.04
C ASP A 431 7.57 3.59 -14.67
N GLY A 432 7.70 4.06 -13.42
CA GLY A 432 8.84 4.85 -12.95
C GLY A 432 8.70 6.36 -13.19
N SER A 433 7.66 6.81 -13.90
CA SER A 433 7.38 8.25 -14.03
C SER A 433 7.04 8.87 -12.67
N LYS A 434 7.29 10.16 -12.53
CA LYS A 434 7.20 10.91 -11.28
C LYS A 434 6.45 12.22 -11.49
N ARG A 435 5.43 12.47 -10.67
CA ARG A 435 4.72 13.75 -10.57
C ARG A 435 5.00 14.41 -9.23
N THR A 436 5.38 15.67 -9.24
CA THR A 436 5.57 16.49 -8.04
C THR A 436 4.61 17.68 -8.09
N LEU A 437 3.85 17.90 -7.02
CA LEU A 437 3.07 19.12 -6.79
C LEU A 437 3.77 19.90 -5.66
N PHE A 438 4.22 21.11 -5.96
CA PHE A 438 4.88 21.97 -5.01
C PHE A 438 3.87 22.81 -4.21
N LYS A 439 4.31 23.37 -3.08
CA LYS A 439 3.48 24.17 -2.18
C LYS A 439 2.90 25.43 -2.85
N ASP A 440 3.62 26.01 -3.80
CA ASP A 440 3.23 27.21 -4.56
C ASP A 440 2.20 26.91 -5.66
N GLY A 441 1.82 25.64 -5.87
CA GLY A 441 0.91 25.20 -6.93
C GLY A 441 1.62 24.75 -8.21
N SER A 442 2.94 24.93 -8.32
CA SER A 442 3.73 24.46 -9.46
C SER A 442 3.68 22.92 -9.56
N VAL A 443 3.72 22.38 -10.77
CA VAL A 443 3.68 20.94 -11.04
C VAL A 443 4.87 20.54 -11.89
N SER A 444 5.57 19.47 -11.52
CA SER A 444 6.62 18.85 -12.32
C SER A 444 6.23 17.41 -12.66
N PHE A 445 6.37 17.04 -13.93
CA PHE A 445 6.14 15.68 -14.42
C PHE A 445 7.37 15.17 -15.16
N GLU A 446 8.03 14.17 -14.60
CA GLU A 446 9.21 13.51 -15.14
C GLU A 446 8.81 12.12 -15.63
N ARG A 447 9.06 11.83 -16.91
CA ARG A 447 8.76 10.54 -17.54
C ARG A 447 9.90 9.56 -17.31
N ALA A 448 9.61 8.27 -17.49
CA ALA A 448 10.60 7.20 -17.33
C ALA A 448 11.78 7.28 -18.33
N ASP A 449 11.60 7.96 -19.47
CA ASP A 449 12.64 8.20 -20.47
C ASP A 449 13.58 9.38 -20.14
N GLY A 450 13.34 10.08 -19.02
CA GLY A 450 14.09 11.25 -18.59
C GLY A 450 13.55 12.59 -19.11
N SER A 451 12.56 12.58 -20.01
CA SER A 451 11.89 13.83 -20.41
C SER A 451 11.07 14.40 -19.26
N ARG A 452 10.99 15.73 -19.17
CA ARG A 452 10.35 16.43 -18.05
C ARG A 452 9.54 17.62 -18.53
N ARG A 453 8.36 17.84 -17.94
CA ARG A 453 7.55 19.05 -18.10
C ARG A 453 7.30 19.67 -16.72
N ASP A 454 7.69 20.92 -16.57
CA ASP A 454 7.37 21.76 -15.43
C ASP A 454 6.29 22.78 -15.82
N THR A 455 5.37 23.06 -14.91
CA THR A 455 4.32 24.07 -15.05
C THR A 455 4.35 24.91 -13.77
N HIS A 456 4.72 26.17 -13.91
CA HIS A 456 4.85 27.12 -12.81
C HIS A 456 3.49 27.73 -12.45
N ALA A 457 3.39 28.32 -11.27
CA ALA A 457 2.14 28.92 -10.76
C ALA A 457 1.61 30.09 -11.61
N ASP A 458 2.48 30.78 -12.35
CA ASP A 458 2.13 31.87 -13.27
C ASP A 458 1.63 31.39 -14.65
N GLY A 459 1.62 30.06 -14.88
CA GLY A 459 1.25 29.44 -16.16
C GLY A 459 2.44 29.16 -17.08
N THR A 460 3.65 29.61 -16.75
CA THR A 460 4.86 29.33 -17.54
C THR A 460 5.13 27.82 -17.55
N THR A 461 5.40 27.23 -18.71
CA THR A 461 5.76 25.82 -18.85
C THR A 461 7.18 25.66 -19.36
N VAL A 462 7.93 24.69 -18.82
CA VAL A 462 9.28 24.33 -19.29
C VAL A 462 9.33 22.84 -19.58
N GLU A 463 9.62 22.46 -20.81
CA GLU A 463 9.75 21.09 -21.28
C GLU A 463 11.20 20.78 -21.62
N LEU A 464 11.77 19.76 -20.99
CA LEU A 464 13.06 19.18 -21.33
C LEU A 464 12.83 17.85 -22.06
N MET A 465 13.19 17.82 -23.33
CA MET A 465 13.12 16.64 -24.19
C MET A 465 14.30 15.69 -23.93
N VAL A 466 14.17 14.43 -24.33
CA VAL A 466 15.22 13.40 -24.14
C VAL A 466 16.54 13.75 -24.84
N ASN A 467 16.46 14.44 -25.98
CA ASN A 467 17.62 14.90 -26.73
C ASN A 467 18.34 16.12 -26.10
N GLY A 468 17.81 16.68 -25.00
CA GLY A 468 18.35 17.86 -24.32
C GLY A 468 17.75 19.20 -24.77
N THR A 469 16.89 19.21 -25.80
CA THR A 469 16.15 20.42 -26.21
C THR A 469 15.25 20.90 -25.08
N LYS A 470 15.27 22.19 -24.79
CA LYS A 470 14.39 22.85 -23.82
C LYS A 470 13.40 23.74 -24.56
N VAL A 471 12.11 23.59 -24.27
CA VAL A 471 11.04 24.45 -24.78
C VAL A 471 10.34 25.10 -23.60
N GLN A 472 10.38 26.42 -23.52
CA GLN A 472 9.70 27.21 -22.51
C GLN A 472 8.58 28.02 -23.16
N THR A 473 7.37 27.96 -22.60
CA THR A 473 6.25 28.82 -23.00
C THR A 473 5.94 29.74 -21.82
N ASN A 474 6.13 31.03 -22.00
CA ASN A 474 5.86 32.06 -21.00
C ASN A 474 4.36 32.34 -20.90
N SER A 475 3.94 32.95 -19.79
CA SER A 475 2.56 33.34 -19.53
C SER A 475 2.00 34.38 -20.52
N ASP A 476 2.86 35.16 -21.19
CA ASP A 476 2.49 36.09 -22.26
C ASP A 476 2.31 35.42 -23.63
N GLY A 477 2.59 34.12 -23.74
CA GLY A 477 2.52 33.33 -24.98
C GLY A 477 3.85 33.23 -25.74
N THR A 478 4.90 33.90 -25.30
CA THR A 478 6.23 33.81 -25.92
C THR A 478 6.80 32.40 -25.74
N VAL A 479 7.34 31.81 -26.81
CA VAL A 479 7.97 30.49 -26.79
C VAL A 479 9.48 30.64 -26.98
N LEU A 480 10.26 30.04 -26.08
CA LEU A 480 11.72 29.98 -26.15
C LEU A 480 12.16 28.52 -26.31
N GLU A 481 12.86 28.22 -27.40
CA GLU A 481 13.44 26.91 -27.67
C GLU A 481 14.97 27.01 -27.60
N ALA A 482 15.60 26.27 -26.71
CA ALA A 482 17.05 26.16 -26.60
C ALA A 482 17.51 24.75 -26.97
N PHE A 483 18.42 24.66 -27.93
CA PHE A 483 18.92 23.40 -28.47
C PHE A 483 20.28 23.04 -27.86
N PRO A 484 20.62 21.74 -27.76
CA PRO A 484 21.91 21.30 -27.19
C PRO A 484 23.15 21.81 -27.94
N ASP A 485 23.02 22.18 -29.21
CA ASP A 485 24.09 22.74 -30.03
C ASP A 485 24.36 24.24 -29.73
N GLY A 486 23.55 24.86 -28.87
CA GLY A 486 23.63 26.27 -28.51
C GLY A 486 22.74 27.19 -29.34
N ARG A 487 21.98 26.66 -30.31
CA ARG A 487 20.98 27.43 -31.05
C ARG A 487 19.82 27.79 -30.13
N GLU A 488 19.29 29.01 -30.27
CA GLU A 488 18.12 29.48 -29.53
C GLU A 488 17.09 30.07 -30.49
N ILE A 489 15.81 29.82 -30.25
CA ILE A 489 14.69 30.40 -31.00
C ILE A 489 13.73 31.03 -29.99
N GLN A 490 13.39 32.28 -30.22
CA GLN A 490 12.26 32.95 -29.60
C GLN A 490 11.16 33.12 -30.65
N THR A 491 9.93 32.76 -30.30
CA THR A 491 8.73 33.04 -31.11
C THR A 491 7.77 33.82 -30.25
N ASP A 492 7.46 35.04 -30.67
CA ASP A 492 6.54 35.93 -29.97
C ASP A 492 5.07 35.61 -30.34
N PRO A 493 4.09 35.99 -29.50
CA PRO A 493 2.67 35.68 -29.74
C PRO A 493 2.11 36.20 -31.07
N ASN A 494 2.70 37.25 -31.63
CA ASN A 494 2.32 37.81 -32.94
C ASN A 494 2.84 36.99 -34.13
N GLY A 495 3.63 35.93 -33.89
CA GLY A 495 4.27 35.11 -34.92
C GLY A 495 5.66 35.57 -35.35
N SER A 496 6.15 36.71 -34.86
CA SER A 496 7.53 37.14 -35.11
C SER A 496 8.52 36.22 -34.39
N ARG A 497 9.69 36.03 -34.98
CA ARG A 497 10.67 35.02 -34.58
C ARG A 497 12.07 35.62 -34.53
N LEU A 498 12.84 35.25 -33.53
CA LEU A 498 14.25 35.58 -33.39
C LEU A 498 15.05 34.31 -33.13
N GLU A 499 15.94 33.99 -34.05
CA GLU A 499 16.83 32.84 -33.96
C GLU A 499 18.27 33.31 -33.73
N ARG A 500 18.94 32.74 -32.73
CA ARG A 500 20.36 33.00 -32.44
C ARG A 500 21.14 31.72 -32.66
N PHE A 501 22.24 31.82 -33.37
CA PHE A 501 23.12 30.70 -33.67
C PHE A 501 24.39 30.75 -32.80
N PRO A 502 25.02 29.59 -32.53
CA PRO A 502 26.24 29.51 -31.70
C PRO A 502 27.43 30.32 -32.23
N ASP A 503 27.48 30.57 -33.54
CA ASP A 503 28.52 31.33 -34.22
C ASP A 503 28.37 32.87 -34.08
N GLY A 504 27.29 33.33 -33.43
CA GLY A 504 26.97 34.76 -33.26
C GLY A 504 26.00 35.31 -34.31
N ARG A 505 25.64 34.53 -35.33
CA ARG A 505 24.64 34.93 -36.33
C ARG A 505 23.26 35.03 -35.70
N THR A 506 22.43 35.97 -36.16
CA THR A 506 21.03 36.09 -35.74
C THR A 506 20.10 36.23 -36.94
N LEU A 507 18.94 35.59 -36.90
CA LEU A 507 17.87 35.74 -37.88
C LEU A 507 16.61 36.23 -37.18
N GLN A 508 16.19 37.44 -37.49
CA GLN A 508 14.94 38.00 -37.02
C GLN A 508 13.92 38.02 -38.17
N ALA A 509 12.73 37.46 -37.96
CA ALA A 509 11.64 37.51 -38.92
C ALA A 509 10.40 38.15 -38.28
N ASP A 510 9.73 39.05 -38.99
CA ASP A 510 8.44 39.59 -38.57
C ASP A 510 7.29 38.63 -38.91
N ALA A 511 6.08 38.95 -38.46
CA ALA A 511 4.89 38.13 -38.72
C ALA A 511 4.45 38.10 -40.19
N ALA A 512 4.94 39.04 -41.02
CA ALA A 512 4.68 39.09 -42.45
C ALA A 512 5.69 38.29 -43.28
N GLY A 513 6.71 37.71 -42.63
CA GLY A 513 7.76 36.92 -43.26
C GLY A 513 8.97 37.72 -43.72
N ASN A 514 9.02 39.05 -43.51
CA ASN A 514 10.25 39.79 -43.78
C ASN A 514 11.30 39.40 -42.75
N SER A 515 12.55 39.28 -43.18
CA SER A 515 13.63 38.85 -42.29
C SER A 515 14.89 39.69 -42.40
N ILE A 516 15.63 39.72 -41.30
CA ILE A 516 16.92 40.37 -41.12
C ILE A 516 17.85 39.31 -40.57
N GLU A 517 18.82 38.89 -41.37
CA GLU A 517 19.92 38.04 -40.96
C GLU A 517 21.16 38.90 -40.71
N THR A 518 21.64 38.90 -39.48
CA THR A 518 22.89 39.59 -39.10
C THR A 518 23.99 38.56 -38.93
N MET A 519 25.03 38.68 -39.73
CA MET A 519 26.22 37.83 -39.68
C MET A 519 27.15 38.25 -38.54
N PRO A 520 28.06 37.37 -38.06
CA PRO A 520 28.96 37.68 -36.95
C PRO A 520 29.91 38.86 -37.19
N ASP A 521 30.18 39.21 -38.45
CA ASP A 521 31.01 40.36 -38.86
C ASP A 521 30.23 41.69 -38.95
N GLY A 522 28.91 41.66 -38.72
CA GLY A 522 28.03 42.82 -38.78
C GLY A 522 27.36 43.04 -40.14
N MET A 523 27.61 42.20 -41.16
CA MET A 523 26.86 42.23 -42.42
C MET A 523 25.38 41.90 -42.17
N VAL A 524 24.47 42.63 -42.82
CA VAL A 524 23.03 42.43 -42.67
C VAL A 524 22.42 42.05 -44.02
N ILE A 525 21.81 40.87 -44.09
CA ILE A 525 21.01 40.45 -45.24
C ILE A 525 19.54 40.68 -44.88
N LYS A 526 18.85 41.52 -45.64
CA LYS A 526 17.41 41.74 -45.48
C LYS A 526 16.66 41.04 -46.60
N THR A 527 15.61 40.31 -46.24
CA THR A 527 14.74 39.65 -47.20
C THR A 527 13.32 40.16 -47.02
N PHE A 528 12.74 40.67 -48.09
CA PHE A 528 11.40 41.28 -48.09
C PHE A 528 10.45 40.48 -48.97
N VAL A 529 9.33 40.02 -48.39
CA VAL A 529 8.32 39.22 -49.11
C VAL A 529 7.52 40.09 -50.10
N ASN A 530 7.25 41.35 -49.76
CA ASN A 530 6.50 42.30 -50.60
C ASN A 530 7.32 43.57 -50.90
N ALA A 531 8.53 43.37 -51.41
CA ALA A 531 9.51 44.46 -51.53
C ALA A 531 9.21 45.48 -52.63
N TYR A 532 8.53 45.04 -53.69
CA TYR A 532 8.26 45.82 -54.90
C TYR A 532 7.05 46.74 -54.79
N ARG A 533 6.61 47.07 -53.57
CA ARG A 533 5.58 48.09 -53.33
C ARG A 533 6.20 49.48 -53.22
N TYR A 534 5.40 50.52 -53.38
CA TYR A 534 5.84 51.85 -52.99
C TYR A 534 5.96 51.95 -51.46
N TRP A 535 7.08 52.49 -50.99
CA TRP A 535 7.38 52.63 -49.55
C TRP A 535 7.11 54.04 -49.01
N GLY A 536 6.80 55.00 -49.89
CA GLY A 536 6.45 56.36 -49.50
C GLY A 536 4.99 56.49 -49.05
N ARG A 537 4.60 57.70 -48.65
CA ARG A 537 3.21 57.99 -48.27
C ARG A 537 2.36 58.21 -49.53
N VAL A 538 1.21 57.54 -49.59
CA VAL A 538 0.15 57.80 -50.56
C VAL A 538 -0.87 58.74 -49.91
N GLN A 539 -1.20 59.85 -50.57
CA GLN A 539 -2.22 60.80 -50.16
C GLN A 539 -3.42 60.70 -51.10
N ASP A 540 -4.17 59.61 -50.97
CA ASP A 540 -5.31 59.25 -51.84
C ASP A 540 -6.44 60.28 -51.83
N SER A 541 -6.64 61.00 -50.73
CA SER A 541 -7.71 61.99 -50.55
C SER A 541 -7.71 63.18 -51.52
N LEU A 542 -6.72 63.30 -52.40
CA LEU A 542 -6.60 64.40 -53.38
C LEU A 542 -7.27 64.09 -54.72
N ILE A 543 -7.65 62.83 -54.96
CA ILE A 543 -8.27 62.37 -56.19
C ILE A 543 -9.33 61.31 -55.86
N GLU A 544 -10.30 61.13 -56.75
CA GLU A 544 -11.26 60.03 -56.72
C GLU A 544 -11.18 59.30 -58.06
N LEU A 545 -10.75 58.04 -58.05
CA LEU A 545 -10.55 57.24 -59.27
C LEU A 545 -11.78 56.39 -59.56
N GLU A 546 -12.10 56.24 -60.85
CA GLU A 546 -12.91 55.12 -61.31
C GLU A 546 -12.12 53.80 -61.18
N GLU A 547 -12.83 52.67 -61.28
CA GLU A 547 -12.23 51.35 -61.14
C GLU A 547 -11.17 51.11 -62.24
N VAL A 548 -9.92 50.97 -61.84
CA VAL A 548 -8.81 50.62 -62.74
C VAL A 548 -8.54 49.13 -62.64
N ALA A 549 -8.48 48.45 -63.79
CA ALA A 549 -8.20 47.02 -63.82
C ALA A 549 -6.82 46.70 -63.23
N ASP A 550 -6.79 45.74 -62.31
CA ASP A 550 -5.57 45.22 -61.67
C ASP A 550 -4.96 44.03 -62.45
N LYS A 551 -5.68 43.49 -63.44
CA LYS A 551 -5.20 42.45 -64.37
C LYS A 551 -5.58 42.76 -65.82
N LEU A 552 -4.59 42.73 -66.71
CA LEU A 552 -4.72 43.05 -68.14
C LEU A 552 -4.01 42.00 -69.02
N SER A 553 -4.36 41.94 -70.31
CA SER A 553 -3.62 41.14 -71.31
C SER A 553 -2.44 41.95 -71.87
N SER A 554 -1.41 41.25 -72.37
CA SER A 554 -0.30 41.90 -73.09
C SER A 554 -0.82 42.75 -74.26
N GLY A 555 -0.38 44.00 -74.33
CA GLY A 555 -0.79 44.99 -75.34
C GLY A 555 -2.11 45.72 -75.05
N ASP A 556 -2.80 45.39 -73.96
CA ASP A 556 -3.95 46.19 -73.50
C ASP A 556 -3.47 47.57 -73.03
N SER A 557 -4.31 48.59 -73.24
CA SER A 557 -4.04 49.94 -72.74
C SER A 557 -4.49 50.07 -71.28
N ILE A 558 -3.71 50.77 -70.46
CA ILE A 558 -4.16 51.19 -69.12
C ILE A 558 -4.86 52.53 -69.28
N VAL A 559 -6.15 52.56 -68.95
CA VAL A 559 -6.97 53.78 -68.90
C VAL A 559 -7.26 54.09 -67.44
N VAL A 560 -7.00 55.32 -67.02
CA VAL A 560 -7.26 55.81 -65.66
C VAL A 560 -8.14 57.04 -65.77
N GLU A 561 -9.31 56.98 -65.16
CA GLU A 561 -10.30 58.06 -65.16
C GLU A 561 -10.58 58.46 -63.71
N GLY A 562 -10.87 59.74 -63.49
CA GLY A 562 -11.19 60.22 -62.15
C GLY A 562 -11.34 61.72 -62.05
N THR A 563 -11.56 62.18 -60.83
CA THR A 563 -11.63 63.60 -60.45
C THR A 563 -10.48 63.98 -59.52
N MET A 564 -10.16 65.26 -59.44
CA MET A 564 -9.09 65.80 -58.61
C MET A 564 -9.54 67.02 -57.80
N SER A 565 -8.99 67.17 -56.60
CA SER A 565 -9.20 68.36 -55.77
C SER A 565 -8.68 69.63 -56.46
N ASP A 566 -9.33 70.78 -56.20
CA ASP A 566 -8.89 72.13 -56.62
C ASP A 566 -7.44 72.48 -56.22
N SER A 567 -6.90 71.79 -55.21
CA SER A 567 -5.52 71.98 -54.75
C SER A 567 -4.46 71.36 -55.67
N VAL A 568 -4.86 70.53 -56.64
CA VAL A 568 -3.98 69.83 -57.57
C VAL A 568 -3.71 70.73 -58.80
N GLU A 569 -2.46 71.17 -58.94
CA GLU A 569 -2.03 72.00 -60.06
C GLU A 569 -1.83 71.16 -61.33
N SER A 570 -1.22 69.99 -61.21
CA SER A 570 -1.00 69.05 -62.30
C SER A 570 -0.89 67.60 -61.82
N LEU A 571 -1.12 66.67 -62.75
CA LEU A 571 -0.97 65.23 -62.53
C LEU A 571 0.14 64.68 -63.42
N MET A 572 0.84 63.69 -62.88
CA MET A 572 1.74 62.81 -63.61
C MET A 572 1.25 61.39 -63.38
N VAL A 573 0.81 60.73 -64.44
CA VAL A 573 0.39 59.33 -64.42
C VAL A 573 1.43 58.53 -65.18
N ALA A 574 2.00 57.52 -64.55
CA ALA A 574 2.96 56.65 -65.22
C ALA A 574 2.91 55.23 -64.64
N ALA A 575 3.36 54.27 -65.43
CA ALA A 575 3.57 52.91 -64.97
C ALA A 575 4.98 52.41 -65.30
N PHE A 576 5.52 51.52 -64.49
CA PHE A 576 6.78 50.83 -64.78
C PHE A 576 6.70 49.37 -64.35
N ARG A 577 7.32 48.48 -65.14
CA ARG A 577 7.50 47.07 -64.76
C ARG A 577 8.43 46.97 -63.56
N VAL A 578 8.15 46.08 -62.62
CA VAL A 578 9.07 45.76 -61.52
C VAL A 578 9.80 44.43 -61.80
N PRO A 579 11.10 44.33 -61.44
CA PRO A 579 11.95 45.38 -60.85
C PRO A 579 12.59 46.35 -61.86
N ASP A 580 12.51 46.06 -63.16
CA ASP A 580 13.46 46.48 -64.19
C ASP A 580 12.86 47.39 -65.30
N GLY A 581 11.60 47.81 -65.21
CA GLY A 581 10.97 48.63 -66.25
C GLY A 581 11.41 50.10 -66.22
N VAL A 582 11.52 50.75 -67.39
CA VAL A 582 11.59 52.22 -67.46
C VAL A 582 10.18 52.79 -67.31
N PRO A 583 9.97 53.92 -66.59
CA PRO A 583 8.67 54.57 -66.51
C PRO A 583 8.08 54.97 -67.87
N VAL A 584 6.82 54.57 -68.08
CA VAL A 584 5.99 54.95 -69.24
C VAL A 584 4.97 55.97 -68.76
N HIS A 585 5.02 57.18 -69.31
CA HIS A 585 4.12 58.27 -68.91
C HIS A 585 2.85 58.25 -69.76
N ALA A 586 1.71 58.38 -69.11
CA ALA A 586 0.41 58.47 -69.78
C ALA A 586 0.25 59.80 -70.52
N ARG A 587 -0.53 59.77 -71.59
CA ARG A 587 -1.12 61.00 -72.13
C ARG A 587 -2.32 61.36 -71.27
N ILE A 588 -2.32 62.56 -70.69
CA ILE A 588 -3.40 63.05 -69.83
C ILE A 588 -4.24 64.07 -70.61
N LEU A 589 -5.55 63.84 -70.64
CA LEU A 589 -6.56 64.81 -71.04
C LEU A 589 -7.28 65.27 -69.77
N ARG A 590 -7.29 66.59 -69.53
CA ARG A 590 -7.91 67.19 -68.35
C ARG A 590 -9.06 68.10 -68.78
N GLU A 591 -10.20 67.95 -68.12
CA GLU A 591 -11.38 68.81 -68.29
C GLU A 591 -11.87 69.23 -66.90
N GLU A 592 -11.64 70.49 -66.53
CA GLU A 592 -11.95 71.06 -65.21
C GLU A 592 -11.32 70.24 -64.06
N ASP A 593 -12.16 69.58 -63.26
CA ASP A 593 -11.82 68.72 -62.13
C ASP A 593 -11.66 67.24 -62.53
N SER A 594 -12.02 66.87 -63.76
CA SER A 594 -11.91 65.50 -64.28
C SER A 594 -10.65 65.29 -65.14
N PHE A 595 -10.19 64.04 -65.21
CA PHE A 595 -9.12 63.65 -66.11
C PHE A 595 -9.29 62.23 -66.65
N VAL A 596 -8.74 62.03 -67.84
CA VAL A 596 -8.54 60.71 -68.46
C VAL A 596 -7.06 60.60 -68.81
N ALA A 597 -6.39 59.59 -68.29
CA ALA A 597 -5.00 59.26 -68.58
C ALA A 597 -4.93 57.91 -69.27
N THR A 598 -4.26 57.87 -70.43
CA THR A 598 -4.11 56.62 -71.20
C THR A 598 -2.64 56.28 -71.42
N LEU A 599 -2.25 55.06 -71.05
CA LEU A 599 -0.97 54.44 -71.41
C LEU A 599 -1.21 53.46 -72.56
N VAL A 600 -0.63 53.76 -73.73
CA VAL A 600 -0.80 52.99 -74.98
C VAL A 600 0.54 52.52 -75.58
N ASP A 601 1.58 52.39 -74.75
CA ASP A 601 2.93 52.08 -75.23
C ASP A 601 3.12 50.57 -75.48
N SER A 602 3.83 50.23 -76.56
CA SER A 602 4.44 48.91 -76.84
C SER A 602 5.27 48.35 -75.68
N LEU A 603 5.72 49.18 -74.74
CA LEU A 603 6.38 48.73 -73.51
C LEU A 603 5.45 47.93 -72.58
N LEU A 604 4.13 48.05 -72.70
CA LEU A 604 3.14 47.22 -71.98
C LEU A 604 2.87 45.86 -72.67
N ASP A 605 3.61 45.52 -73.73
CA ASP A 605 3.51 44.22 -74.40
C ASP A 605 4.22 43.11 -73.59
N VAL A 606 5.06 43.46 -72.60
CA VAL A 606 5.84 42.50 -71.83
C VAL A 606 5.03 42.03 -70.61
N GLU A 607 4.82 40.72 -70.49
CA GLU A 607 4.21 40.11 -69.31
C GLU A 607 5.03 40.44 -68.04
N GLY A 608 4.34 40.79 -66.97
CA GLY A 608 4.99 41.25 -65.75
C GLY A 608 4.06 41.92 -64.75
N TYR A 609 4.63 42.21 -63.59
CA TYR A 609 4.01 43.09 -62.60
C TYR A 609 4.44 44.52 -62.89
N TYR A 610 3.47 45.43 -62.90
CA TYR A 610 3.66 46.84 -63.13
C TYR A 610 3.17 47.62 -61.93
N ARG A 611 3.83 48.74 -61.64
CA ARG A 611 3.36 49.72 -60.68
C ARG A 611 2.84 50.92 -61.44
N LEU A 612 1.53 51.14 -61.37
CA LEU A 612 0.89 52.39 -61.79
C LEU A 612 0.96 53.37 -60.63
N GLN A 613 1.58 54.52 -60.86
CA GLN A 613 1.59 55.61 -59.89
C GLN A 613 1.05 56.89 -60.49
N ILE A 614 0.31 57.61 -59.65
CA ILE A 614 -0.16 58.96 -59.92
C ILE A 614 0.48 59.89 -58.90
N GLN A 615 1.16 60.92 -59.40
CA GLN A 615 1.77 61.96 -58.61
C GLN A 615 1.05 63.29 -58.88
N ALA A 616 0.58 63.93 -57.82
CA ALA A 616 -0.06 65.24 -57.88
C ALA A 616 0.94 66.33 -57.48
N SER A 617 1.04 67.37 -58.30
CA SER A 617 1.78 68.58 -57.97
C SER A 617 0.88 69.53 -57.19
N LEU A 618 1.35 69.97 -56.03
CA LEU A 618 0.77 71.01 -55.20
C LEU A 618 1.70 72.24 -55.21
N PRO A 619 1.22 73.43 -54.83
CA PRO A 619 2.01 74.67 -54.91
C PRO A 619 3.39 74.64 -54.21
N THR A 620 3.58 73.75 -53.24
CA THR A 620 4.80 73.67 -52.42
C THR A 620 5.53 72.34 -52.50
N ARG A 621 4.93 71.30 -53.11
CA ARG A 621 5.49 69.94 -53.14
C ARG A 621 4.73 69.06 -54.13
N ALA A 622 5.34 67.95 -54.53
CA ALA A 622 4.63 66.88 -55.21
C ALA A 622 4.39 65.71 -54.24
N VAL A 623 3.26 65.02 -54.37
CA VAL A 623 2.87 63.88 -53.53
C VAL A 623 2.34 62.74 -54.40
N VAL A 624 2.66 61.49 -54.04
CA VAL A 624 2.05 60.32 -54.66
C VAL A 624 0.63 60.19 -54.11
N VAL A 625 -0.35 60.11 -55.00
CA VAL A 625 -1.79 60.04 -54.67
C VAL A 625 -2.39 58.69 -55.03
N THR A 626 -1.72 57.93 -55.90
CA THR A 626 -2.06 56.52 -56.17
C THR A 626 -0.80 55.71 -56.37
N ASP A 627 -0.81 54.50 -55.84
CA ASP A 627 0.16 53.46 -56.14
C ASP A 627 -0.58 52.12 -56.22
N MET A 628 -0.64 51.54 -57.42
CA MET A 628 -1.39 50.32 -57.68
C MET A 628 -0.52 49.31 -58.42
N GLU A 629 -0.64 48.05 -58.02
CA GLU A 629 -0.03 46.93 -58.76
C GLU A 629 -0.99 46.52 -59.88
N ILE A 630 -0.45 46.36 -61.09
CA ILE A 630 -1.16 45.87 -62.26
C ILE A 630 -0.42 44.65 -62.78
N LYS A 631 -1.14 43.54 -62.92
CA LYS A 631 -0.63 42.29 -63.48
C LYS A 631 -0.94 42.25 -64.98
N ILE A 632 0.09 42.25 -65.82
CA ILE A 632 -0.07 42.05 -67.27
C ILE A 632 0.27 40.61 -67.62
N GLY A 633 -0.71 39.87 -68.14
CA GLY A 633 -0.62 38.44 -68.41
C GLY A 633 -0.65 37.58 -67.15
N ASP A 634 0.09 36.47 -67.16
CA ASP A 634 0.26 35.56 -66.01
C ASP A 634 1.74 35.41 -65.61
N PRO A 635 2.42 36.52 -65.21
CA PRO A 635 3.81 36.48 -64.80
C PRO A 635 4.04 35.56 -63.59
N PRO A 636 5.24 34.96 -63.48
CA PRO A 636 5.66 34.23 -62.29
C PRO A 636 5.79 35.18 -61.10
N ASP A 637 5.58 34.67 -59.89
CA ASP A 637 5.74 35.46 -58.66
C ASP A 637 7.13 36.13 -58.61
N LEU A 638 7.17 37.41 -58.22
CA LEU A 638 8.40 38.22 -58.20
C LEU A 638 9.47 37.72 -57.21
N GLY A 639 9.13 36.73 -56.38
CA GLY A 639 9.99 36.22 -55.32
C GLY A 639 10.27 37.26 -54.24
N GLU A 640 11.11 36.88 -53.29
CA GLU A 640 11.58 37.78 -52.24
C GLU A 640 12.71 38.68 -52.78
N MET A 641 12.72 39.95 -52.35
CA MET A 641 13.86 40.81 -52.64
C MET A 641 14.90 40.66 -51.53
N ILE A 642 16.12 40.34 -51.93
CA ILE A 642 17.26 40.21 -51.02
C ILE A 642 18.12 41.46 -51.16
N LEU A 643 18.26 42.22 -50.08
CA LEU A 643 19.18 43.34 -49.97
C LEU A 643 20.40 42.93 -49.13
N ASP A 644 21.59 43.13 -49.71
CA ASP A 644 22.86 42.99 -49.02
C ASP A 644 23.26 44.34 -48.42
N VAL A 645 22.88 44.58 -47.16
CA VAL A 645 23.11 45.86 -46.48
C VAL A 645 24.48 45.84 -45.81
N GLN A 646 25.37 46.66 -46.35
CA GLN A 646 26.75 46.73 -45.93
C GLN A 646 26.97 47.90 -44.94
N PRO A 647 27.68 47.72 -43.82
CA PRO A 647 28.11 48.86 -43.02
C PRO A 647 29.09 49.75 -43.83
N PHE A 648 28.99 51.07 -43.70
CA PHE A 648 29.98 52.01 -44.25
C PHE A 648 30.79 52.65 -43.13
N ARG A 649 32.06 53.01 -43.41
CA ARG A 649 32.97 53.59 -42.40
C ARG A 649 32.96 55.12 -42.42
N SER A 650 32.53 55.71 -43.53
CA SER A 650 32.47 57.15 -43.76
C SER A 650 31.39 57.50 -44.77
N SER A 651 30.96 58.78 -44.80
CA SER A 651 30.05 59.30 -45.83
C SER A 651 30.59 59.07 -47.24
N ASP A 652 31.89 59.20 -47.45
CA ASP A 652 32.51 58.98 -48.77
C ASP A 652 32.33 57.52 -49.25
N ASP A 653 32.47 56.54 -48.34
CA ASP A 653 32.20 55.13 -48.68
C ASP A 653 30.73 54.91 -49.08
N ALA A 654 29.81 55.59 -48.38
CA ALA A 654 28.38 55.51 -48.68
C ALA A 654 28.03 56.19 -50.01
N GLU A 655 28.66 57.31 -50.32
CA GLU A 655 28.53 58.04 -51.61
C GLU A 655 28.95 57.16 -52.79
N VAL A 656 30.10 56.47 -52.68
CA VAL A 656 30.55 55.50 -53.71
C VAL A 656 29.52 54.39 -53.91
N ARG A 657 28.92 53.89 -52.84
CA ARG A 657 27.89 52.84 -52.96
C ARG A 657 26.61 53.33 -53.62
N VAL A 658 26.13 54.54 -53.32
CA VAL A 658 24.99 55.10 -54.06
C VAL A 658 25.32 55.23 -55.54
N TYR A 659 26.52 55.75 -55.87
CA TYR A 659 26.99 55.85 -57.26
C TYR A 659 26.97 54.50 -57.98
N ASP A 660 27.47 53.44 -57.33
CA ASP A 660 27.49 52.09 -57.89
C ASP A 660 26.06 51.54 -58.08
N LEU A 661 25.16 51.71 -57.11
CA LEU A 661 23.77 51.27 -57.21
C LEU A 661 23.01 51.98 -58.35
N VAL A 662 23.15 53.30 -58.45
CA VAL A 662 22.55 54.10 -59.52
C VAL A 662 23.05 53.65 -60.88
N ASN A 663 24.36 53.46 -61.04
CA ASN A 663 24.92 53.02 -62.31
C ASN A 663 24.58 51.58 -62.65
N LEU A 664 24.54 50.68 -61.66
CA LEU A 664 24.08 49.30 -61.84
C LEU A 664 22.66 49.28 -62.39
N ALA A 665 21.74 50.03 -61.76
CA ALA A 665 20.35 50.12 -62.19
C ALA A 665 20.21 50.67 -63.63
N ARG A 666 21.10 51.59 -64.05
CA ARG A 666 21.14 52.10 -65.42
C ARG A 666 21.69 51.08 -66.40
N THR A 667 22.83 50.46 -66.09
CA THR A 667 23.52 49.53 -66.99
C THR A 667 22.74 48.23 -67.18
N ASP A 668 22.00 47.77 -66.16
CA ASP A 668 21.13 46.59 -66.26
C ASP A 668 20.03 46.79 -67.31
N LEU A 669 19.66 48.05 -67.60
CA LEU A 669 18.70 48.43 -68.64
C LEU A 669 19.35 48.90 -69.94
N GLY A 670 20.67 48.71 -70.08
CA GLY A 670 21.43 49.11 -71.26
C GLY A 670 21.63 50.62 -71.42
N LEU A 671 21.39 51.42 -70.38
CA LEU A 671 21.71 52.85 -70.38
C LEU A 671 23.20 53.07 -70.09
N TYR A 672 23.73 54.21 -70.54
CA TYR A 672 25.10 54.61 -70.19
C TYR A 672 25.19 54.96 -68.71
N ALA A 673 26.28 54.49 -68.07
CA ALA A 673 26.66 54.92 -66.73
C ALA A 673 26.92 56.44 -66.70
N LEU A 674 26.56 57.07 -65.59
CA LEU A 674 26.78 58.48 -65.33
C LEU A 674 28.22 58.71 -64.85
N GLU A 675 28.83 59.78 -65.34
CA GLU A 675 30.13 60.26 -64.87
C GLU A 675 29.97 61.03 -63.56
N LEU A 676 30.79 60.72 -62.56
CA LEU A 676 30.79 61.45 -61.29
C LEU A 676 31.31 62.89 -61.50
N ASP A 677 30.53 63.89 -61.13
CA ASP A 677 30.89 65.31 -61.21
C ASP A 677 31.02 65.91 -59.80
N TYR A 678 32.22 66.39 -59.47
CA TYR A 678 32.52 66.93 -58.15
C TYR A 678 31.80 68.25 -57.84
N ALA A 679 31.47 69.07 -58.85
CA ALA A 679 30.73 70.30 -58.63
C ALA A 679 29.27 70.00 -58.29
N LEU A 680 28.67 69.00 -58.95
CA LEU A 680 27.34 68.50 -58.56
C LEU A 680 27.36 67.84 -57.18
N THR A 681 28.44 67.13 -56.85
CA THR A 681 28.66 66.54 -55.52
C THR A 681 28.71 67.62 -54.43
N ASP A 682 29.39 68.76 -54.67
CA ASP A 682 29.41 69.88 -53.72
C ASP A 682 28.01 70.49 -53.50
N ILE A 683 27.19 70.56 -54.55
CA ILE A 683 25.77 70.97 -54.45
C ILE A 683 24.99 69.97 -53.59
N ALA A 684 25.11 68.68 -53.88
CA ALA A 684 24.47 67.62 -53.11
C ALA A 684 24.89 67.66 -51.63
N LYS A 685 26.18 67.92 -51.35
CA LYS A 685 26.74 68.03 -49.99
C LYS A 685 26.12 69.19 -49.23
N ALA A 686 26.00 70.36 -49.87
CA ALA A 686 25.32 71.49 -49.24
C ALA A 686 23.87 71.17 -48.87
N GLN A 687 23.14 70.54 -49.81
CA GLN A 687 21.72 70.18 -49.62
C GLN A 687 21.52 69.10 -48.55
N VAL A 688 22.33 68.05 -48.52
CA VAL A 688 22.14 66.95 -47.55
C VAL A 688 22.35 67.42 -46.12
N TRP A 689 23.35 68.28 -45.87
CA TRP A 689 23.62 68.82 -44.54
C TRP A 689 22.55 69.83 -44.10
N GLU A 690 22.01 70.62 -45.04
CA GLU A 690 20.83 71.44 -44.76
C GLU A 690 19.61 70.58 -44.42
N ALA A 691 19.38 69.48 -45.16
CA ALA A 691 18.27 68.57 -44.91
C ALA A 691 18.36 67.89 -43.54
N VAL A 692 19.56 67.44 -43.14
CA VAL A 692 19.81 66.90 -41.79
C VAL A 692 19.58 67.97 -40.72
N ALA A 693 20.07 69.19 -40.93
CA ALA A 693 19.94 70.27 -39.95
C ALA A 693 18.48 70.75 -39.77
N THR A 694 17.70 70.79 -40.84
CA THR A 694 16.31 71.27 -40.84
C THR A 694 15.29 70.15 -40.61
N GLY A 695 15.67 68.90 -40.84
CA GLY A 695 14.79 67.73 -40.80
C GLY A 695 13.91 67.54 -42.05
N SER A 696 14.11 68.34 -43.10
CA SER A 696 13.30 68.36 -44.33
C SER A 696 14.15 68.60 -45.58
N PHE A 697 13.75 68.02 -46.70
CA PHE A 697 14.41 68.32 -47.98
C PHE A 697 13.87 69.59 -48.63
N THR A 698 14.76 70.35 -49.24
CA THR A 698 14.46 71.49 -50.11
C THR A 698 14.97 71.21 -51.51
N HIS A 699 14.11 71.37 -52.50
CA HIS A 699 14.48 71.24 -53.91
C HIS A 699 15.20 72.51 -54.41
N GLY A 700 16.32 72.38 -55.13
CA GLY A 700 17.23 73.52 -55.33
C GLY A 700 18.08 73.58 -56.60
N VAL A 701 17.97 72.64 -57.54
CA VAL A 701 18.81 72.68 -58.76
C VAL A 701 18.37 73.74 -59.77
N GLY A 702 19.35 74.41 -60.39
CA GLY A 702 19.14 75.42 -61.43
C GLY A 702 18.58 74.87 -62.76
N ARG A 703 18.24 75.76 -63.71
CA ARG A 703 17.66 75.38 -65.00
C ARG A 703 18.56 74.39 -65.77
N GLY A 704 18.11 73.15 -65.91
CA GLY A 704 18.74 72.12 -66.75
C GLY A 704 19.05 70.81 -66.03
N GLY A 705 19.25 70.86 -64.71
CA GLY A 705 19.51 69.70 -63.86
C GLY A 705 18.25 69.11 -63.21
N ALA A 706 18.41 67.93 -62.61
CA ALA A 706 17.39 67.26 -61.80
C ALA A 706 17.98 66.77 -60.48
N GLU A 707 17.14 66.52 -59.48
CA GLU A 707 17.58 65.99 -58.18
C GLU A 707 16.63 64.92 -57.66
N ASN A 708 17.19 63.97 -56.92
CA ASN A 708 16.44 63.09 -56.04
C ASN A 708 16.89 63.28 -54.60
N VAL A 709 15.93 63.17 -53.69
CA VAL A 709 16.18 63.29 -52.26
C VAL A 709 15.38 62.23 -51.54
N ALA A 710 16.03 61.45 -50.69
CA ALA A 710 15.35 60.49 -49.85
C ALA A 710 16.16 60.20 -48.59
N ARG A 711 15.47 59.66 -47.59
CA ARG A 711 16.12 59.16 -46.39
C ARG A 711 15.55 57.80 -46.03
N GLY A 712 16.38 56.96 -45.43
CA GLY A 712 16.03 55.59 -45.07
C GLY A 712 17.03 54.99 -44.08
N PRO A 713 16.83 53.74 -43.68
CA PRO A 713 17.70 53.06 -42.73
C PRO A 713 19.05 52.61 -43.30
N SER A 714 19.21 52.54 -44.63
CA SER A 714 20.46 52.18 -45.32
C SER A 714 20.51 52.82 -46.70
N VAL A 715 21.70 52.86 -47.31
CA VAL A 715 21.89 53.34 -48.69
C VAL A 715 21.10 52.48 -49.68
N GLU A 716 21.16 51.16 -49.49
CA GLU A 716 20.52 50.17 -50.35
C GLU A 716 18.99 50.32 -50.31
N GLU A 717 18.41 50.45 -49.11
CA GLU A 717 16.96 50.69 -48.97
C GLU A 717 16.56 52.06 -49.53
N VAL A 718 17.36 53.11 -49.33
CA VAL A 718 17.08 54.43 -49.93
C VAL A 718 17.03 54.36 -51.45
N HIS A 719 18.01 53.71 -52.07
CA HIS A 719 18.04 53.52 -53.52
C HIS A 719 16.83 52.70 -53.99
N THR A 720 16.49 51.60 -53.32
CA THR A 720 15.28 50.83 -53.62
C THR A 720 14.01 51.68 -53.51
N TYR A 721 13.88 52.52 -52.48
CA TYR A 721 12.71 53.40 -52.30
C TYR A 721 12.59 54.40 -53.45
N MET A 722 13.71 54.98 -53.90
CA MET A 722 13.74 55.86 -55.07
C MET A 722 13.36 55.09 -56.34
N MET A 723 13.88 53.88 -56.55
CA MET A 723 13.55 53.05 -57.71
C MET A 723 12.11 52.52 -57.72
N MET A 724 11.41 52.52 -56.58
CA MET A 724 9.98 52.21 -56.48
C MET A 724 9.08 53.44 -56.60
N SER A 725 9.64 54.63 -56.83
CA SER A 725 8.93 55.88 -57.04
C SER A 725 9.07 56.31 -58.49
N VAL A 726 7.96 56.51 -59.20
CA VAL A 726 7.98 56.97 -60.60
C VAL A 726 8.83 58.23 -60.77
N GLY A 727 8.64 59.25 -59.92
CA GLY A 727 9.37 60.51 -60.04
C GLY A 727 10.89 60.35 -59.92
N HIS A 728 11.35 59.66 -58.87
CA HIS A 728 12.77 59.45 -58.64
C HIS A 728 13.39 58.49 -59.66
N ARG A 729 12.69 57.39 -59.96
CA ARG A 729 13.09 56.39 -60.97
C ARG A 729 13.23 57.02 -62.36
N SER A 730 12.32 57.90 -62.75
CA SER A 730 12.39 58.62 -64.03
C SER A 730 13.64 59.47 -64.15
N ILE A 731 14.10 60.10 -63.05
CA ILE A 731 15.34 60.90 -63.03
C ILE A 731 16.56 59.98 -63.13
N ILE A 732 16.63 58.92 -62.33
CA ILE A 732 17.74 57.95 -62.32
C ILE A 732 17.94 57.32 -63.70
N LEU A 733 16.85 57.00 -64.39
CA LEU A 733 16.87 56.30 -65.68
C LEU A 733 16.77 57.25 -66.89
N ASP A 734 16.82 58.57 -66.71
CA ASP A 734 16.76 59.49 -67.83
C ASP A 734 18.03 59.40 -68.67
N HIS A 735 17.87 59.07 -69.96
CA HIS A 735 18.96 58.93 -70.91
C HIS A 735 19.64 60.27 -71.26
N ARG A 736 19.01 61.40 -70.92
CA ARG A 736 19.51 62.74 -71.23
C ARG A 736 20.61 63.19 -70.27
N PHE A 737 20.66 62.63 -69.06
CA PHE A 737 21.72 62.94 -68.09
C PHE A 737 22.95 62.09 -68.37
N THR A 738 24.11 62.73 -68.24
CA THR A 738 25.43 62.10 -68.41
C THR A 738 26.30 62.26 -67.16
N LYS A 739 25.98 63.22 -66.29
CA LYS A 739 26.71 63.56 -65.08
C LYS A 739 25.87 63.34 -63.82
N PHE A 740 26.55 63.00 -62.74
CA PHE A 740 25.94 62.68 -61.45
C PHE A 740 26.79 63.19 -60.28
N GLY A 741 26.16 63.83 -59.30
CA GLY A 741 26.73 64.13 -58.00
C GLY A 741 25.87 63.54 -56.90
N VAL A 742 26.50 63.06 -55.83
CA VAL A 742 25.79 62.46 -54.71
C VAL A 742 26.40 62.85 -53.39
N ALA A 743 25.57 63.03 -52.37
CA ALA A 743 26.01 63.19 -51.01
C ALA A 743 25.20 62.32 -50.06
N VAL A 744 25.89 61.74 -49.08
CA VAL A 744 25.27 60.89 -48.06
C VAL A 744 25.63 61.37 -46.67
N ALA A 745 24.61 61.55 -45.82
CA ALA A 745 24.79 61.81 -44.41
C ALA A 745 24.09 60.75 -43.55
N ASP A 746 24.74 60.34 -42.47
CA ASP A 746 24.13 59.50 -41.43
C ASP A 746 23.87 60.35 -40.19
N ASP A 747 22.60 60.46 -39.81
CA ASP A 747 22.20 61.01 -38.52
C ASP A 747 21.55 59.90 -37.68
N ARG A 748 22.35 59.31 -36.78
CA ARG A 748 21.94 58.30 -35.79
C ARG A 748 21.25 57.07 -36.39
N GLY A 749 21.78 56.57 -37.51
CA GLY A 749 21.26 55.41 -38.23
C GLY A 749 20.17 55.73 -39.24
N GLN A 750 19.85 57.02 -39.45
CA GLN A 750 19.04 57.47 -40.56
C GLN A 750 19.97 58.00 -41.66
N VAL A 751 20.03 57.27 -42.77
CA VAL A 751 20.78 57.65 -43.97
C VAL A 751 19.96 58.64 -44.78
N TRP A 752 20.56 59.78 -45.14
CA TRP A 752 20.03 60.81 -46.00
C TRP A 752 20.85 60.86 -47.27
N VAL A 753 20.18 60.81 -48.42
CA VAL A 753 20.82 60.80 -49.74
C VAL A 753 20.25 61.93 -50.58
N VAL A 754 21.15 62.69 -51.19
CA VAL A 754 20.84 63.68 -52.23
C VAL A 754 21.60 63.30 -53.48
N GLU A 755 20.88 63.16 -54.59
CA GLU A 755 21.41 62.88 -55.92
C GLU A 755 21.13 64.08 -56.82
N VAL A 756 22.12 64.51 -57.60
CA VAL A 756 22.03 65.66 -58.51
C VAL A 756 22.51 65.24 -59.90
N PHE A 757 21.73 65.54 -60.93
CA PHE A 757 21.95 65.08 -62.30
C PHE A 757 22.06 66.26 -63.27
N ASP A 758 22.98 66.16 -64.23
CA ASP A 758 23.14 67.15 -65.32
C ASP A 758 23.64 66.49 -66.63
N ARG A 759 23.81 67.28 -67.68
CA ARG A 759 24.20 66.85 -69.03
C ARG A 759 25.67 66.99 -69.37
#